data_AF-A0A1V2LU53-F1
#
_entry.id   AF-A0A1V2LU53-F1
#
_cell.length_a   1.000
_cell.length_b   1.000
_cell.length_c   1.000
_cell.angle_alpha   90.00
_cell.angle_beta   90.00
_cell.angle_gamma   90.00
#
_symmetry.space_group_name_H-M   'P 1'
#
loop_
_entity.id
_entity.type
_entity.pdbx_description
1 polymer ?
#
loop_
_entity_poly.entity_id
_entity_poly.type
_entity_poly.pdbx_seq_one_letter_code
_entity_poly.pdbx_strand_id
1 'polypeptide(L)'
;LDGAGKTTILYKLQLGEVVKTKPTIGFNVETLQYKNISINMWDLGGQTSIRPYWRCYYANTAAVIFVVDSTDRDRLETARKELHLMLKEDELVDSALLVFANKQDQPGALTAAEVSKALGLVELKDRSWSIVASSAIKGEGLTEGLDWLIDVIQEEQMAFNSTLTANQSSSKGFNFIHFIVIGSFSVGTLSALTLSTKLRNDDTKMATKVEGSQPFKENQWQKDLETQPQNSLKPDQNQPTFELGLYEASQKEKQEIQEKYRREKRQRKFTGWIFRVGFVLQDWLYEPIVTFGRFLHLSVIFVPVFTLYPITFFGKTNKLGERSGAVLWYKLLRIAAELGGASFIKLGQWAASRTDIFSKGLCIELSKLHSNSKEHSFRQTKKILNEAFHGIDFNEVFDEFPESPIGCGAIAQVYLAKMNKRFVKSDNEHDRLVAVKVVHPRVEKNISRDLKIMSFFANLIDCIPTMEWLSLPQEVEQFSILMNLQLDLRIESYNLNKFREKFADSTDVMFPKPRYSSRKVLIEDRIYGVSMNDILKVKHTNHDKMLKYISDRLIDSFLKMMILDNFTHADLHPGNIFVKFIKADKNHKVPLNTNEFEVDRLSSQLNQMQTPELSKTLTQLLREGYVPQLCFIDAGLVTELDDRNRFNFISLFNALAQFDGYKAGELMIERSKTPETAVNTEVFKLKVERLVSKVKERTFTLGTVSIGDLLDSMLGMVRSHHVRMEGDFVSIVVAILILEGICRQLDPEIDLFARSIPILRQISFQEGKLILKDMNHLSMIKVWLTLEARQFVNASVSDIHRLVKCDGLAPNY
;
A
#
# COMPACT_ATOMS: atom_id res chain seq x y z
N LEU A 1 -28.63 26.86 3.75
CA LEU A 1 -28.87 25.47 3.26
C LEU A 1 -27.94 24.46 3.94
N ASP A 2 -27.35 24.85 5.06
CA ASP A 2 -26.56 24.12 6.03
C ASP A 2 -27.41 23.88 7.29
N GLY A 3 -27.22 22.77 8.02
CA GLY A 3 -27.89 22.51 9.31
C GLY A 3 -29.40 22.17 9.32
N ALA A 4 -29.99 21.69 8.21
CA ALA A 4 -31.39 21.19 8.23
C ALA A 4 -31.53 19.82 8.82
N GLY A 5 -30.46 19.25 9.37
CA GLY A 5 -30.48 17.86 9.81
C GLY A 5 -30.44 16.87 8.67
N LYS A 6 -29.86 17.20 7.50
CA LYS A 6 -29.63 16.22 6.41
C LYS A 6 -28.87 14.98 6.90
N THR A 7 -27.70 15.21 7.49
CA THR A 7 -26.83 14.18 8.05
C THR A 7 -27.51 13.47 9.22
N THR A 8 -28.33 14.20 9.98
CA THR A 8 -29.12 13.63 11.08
C THR A 8 -30.23 12.71 10.55
N ILE A 9 -30.94 13.10 9.49
CA ILE A 9 -31.92 12.25 8.80
C ILE A 9 -31.22 11.02 8.24
N LEU A 10 -30.06 11.19 7.59
CA LEU A 10 -29.29 10.09 7.01
C LEU A 10 -28.90 9.06 8.08
N TYR A 11 -28.29 9.50 9.19
CA TYR A 11 -27.93 8.59 10.28
C TYR A 11 -29.14 8.02 11.01
N LYS A 12 -30.24 8.78 11.14
CA LYS A 12 -31.47 8.28 11.75
C LYS A 12 -32.08 7.14 10.92
N LEU A 13 -32.02 7.24 9.60
CA LEU A 13 -32.46 6.20 8.67
C LEU A 13 -31.51 4.99 8.64
N GLN A 14 -30.21 5.20 8.83
CA GLN A 14 -29.20 4.13 8.77
C GLN A 14 -29.05 3.36 10.08
N LEU A 15 -29.00 4.05 11.20
CA LEU A 15 -28.60 3.52 12.51
C LEU A 15 -29.76 3.46 13.51
N GLY A 16 -30.91 4.06 13.19
CA GLY A 16 -32.05 4.18 14.12
C GLY A 16 -31.84 5.16 15.28
N GLU A 17 -30.61 5.64 15.49
CA GLU A 17 -30.21 6.54 16.58
C GLU A 17 -29.93 7.98 16.11
N VAL A 18 -30.04 8.93 17.03
CA VAL A 18 -29.76 10.35 16.74
C VAL A 18 -28.30 10.66 17.08
N VAL A 19 -27.45 10.72 16.05
CA VAL A 19 -26.05 11.12 16.21
C VAL A 19 -25.95 12.65 16.25
N LYS A 20 -25.23 13.21 17.24
CA LYS A 20 -24.99 14.66 17.34
C LYS A 20 -24.01 15.09 16.24
N THR A 21 -24.52 15.64 15.15
CA THR A 21 -23.71 16.03 13.97
C THR A 21 -23.33 17.51 13.98
N LYS A 22 -22.12 17.84 13.52
CA LYS A 22 -21.72 19.21 13.11
C LYS A 22 -22.09 19.44 11.63
N PRO A 23 -22.25 20.69 11.16
CA PRO A 23 -22.56 20.95 9.75
C PRO A 23 -21.53 20.33 8.79
N THR A 24 -21.99 19.55 7.82
CA THR A 24 -21.15 18.92 6.79
C THR A 24 -20.43 20.00 5.96
N ILE A 25 -19.10 19.86 5.85
CA ILE A 25 -18.24 20.62 4.93
C ILE A 25 -17.87 19.64 3.80
N GLY A 26 -18.37 19.87 2.58
CA GLY A 26 -18.16 18.95 1.45
C GLY A 26 -19.35 18.03 1.22
N PHE A 27 -19.12 16.72 1.12
CA PHE A 27 -20.15 15.70 0.89
C PHE A 27 -19.90 14.43 1.72
N ASN A 28 -20.95 13.66 2.01
CA ASN A 28 -20.88 12.30 2.57
C ASN A 28 -21.65 11.33 1.66
N VAL A 29 -21.21 10.08 1.55
CA VAL A 29 -21.93 9.04 0.79
C VAL A 29 -22.22 7.89 1.72
N GLU A 30 -23.51 7.56 1.86
CA GLU A 30 -23.94 6.40 2.63
C GLU A 30 -24.84 5.51 1.77
N THR A 31 -24.69 4.20 1.93
CA THR A 31 -25.59 3.23 1.33
C THR A 31 -26.60 2.79 2.38
N LEU A 32 -27.87 3.17 2.19
CA LEU A 32 -28.99 2.71 3.02
C LEU A 32 -29.59 1.44 2.43
N GLN A 33 -29.81 0.44 3.29
CA GLN A 33 -30.69 -0.67 2.97
C GLN A 33 -32.09 -0.32 3.48
N TYR A 34 -33.02 -0.05 2.59
CA TYR A 34 -34.40 0.29 2.96
C TYR A 34 -35.38 -0.61 2.19
N LYS A 35 -36.17 -1.40 2.94
CA LYS A 35 -36.94 -2.54 2.42
C LYS A 35 -36.01 -3.52 1.67
N ASN A 36 -36.30 -3.83 0.40
CA ASN A 36 -35.48 -4.72 -0.44
C ASN A 36 -34.60 -3.95 -1.43
N ILE A 37 -34.32 -2.66 -1.18
CA ILE A 37 -33.60 -1.78 -2.11
C ILE A 37 -32.38 -1.19 -1.42
N SER A 38 -31.24 -1.29 -2.10
CA SER A 38 -30.01 -0.58 -1.72
C SER A 38 -30.00 0.81 -2.34
N ILE A 39 -29.93 1.82 -1.48
CA ILE A 39 -30.08 3.23 -1.84
C ILE A 39 -28.75 3.95 -1.57
N ASN A 40 -28.16 4.58 -2.59
CA ASN A 40 -26.96 5.40 -2.40
C ASN A 40 -27.36 6.87 -2.20
N MET A 41 -27.12 7.40 -1.00
CA MET A 41 -27.46 8.77 -0.64
C MET A 41 -26.23 9.66 -0.55
N TRP A 42 -26.25 10.76 -1.30
CA TRP A 42 -25.21 11.78 -1.29
C TRP A 42 -25.67 12.97 -0.43
N ASP A 43 -25.14 13.10 0.78
CA ASP A 43 -25.38 14.26 1.66
C ASP A 43 -24.45 15.39 1.24
N LEU A 44 -24.99 16.39 0.54
CA LEU A 44 -24.23 17.55 0.07
C LEU A 44 -24.35 18.68 1.09
N GLY A 45 -23.21 19.21 1.53
CA GLY A 45 -23.19 20.40 2.37
C GLY A 45 -23.83 21.58 1.63
N GLY A 46 -24.56 22.45 2.34
CA GLY A 46 -25.24 23.59 1.73
C GLY A 46 -24.81 24.96 2.24
N GLN A 47 -23.54 25.06 2.62
CA GLN A 47 -22.86 26.34 2.83
C GLN A 47 -22.74 27.07 1.49
N THR A 48 -22.83 28.39 1.48
CA THR A 48 -22.84 29.19 0.24
C THR A 48 -21.61 28.93 -0.63
N SER A 49 -20.44 28.70 -0.02
CA SER A 49 -19.18 28.41 -0.71
C SER A 49 -19.18 27.10 -1.49
N ILE A 50 -20.05 26.14 -1.16
CA ILE A 50 -20.03 24.79 -1.75
C ILE A 50 -21.20 24.49 -2.69
N ARG A 51 -22.23 25.34 -2.73
CA ARG A 51 -23.39 25.18 -3.64
C ARG A 51 -23.02 25.12 -5.13
N PRO A 52 -22.03 25.90 -5.63
CA PRO A 52 -21.62 25.79 -7.03
C PRO A 52 -21.13 24.39 -7.43
N TYR A 53 -20.68 23.57 -6.47
CA TYR A 53 -20.19 22.22 -6.72
C TYR A 53 -21.28 21.14 -6.64
N TRP A 54 -22.54 21.48 -6.32
CA TRP A 54 -23.63 20.50 -6.35
C TRP A 54 -23.80 19.87 -7.73
N ARG A 55 -23.53 20.65 -8.79
CA ARG A 55 -23.52 20.23 -10.19
C ARG A 55 -22.65 19.01 -10.46
N CYS A 56 -21.57 18.81 -9.70
CA CYS A 56 -20.69 17.65 -9.85
C CYS A 56 -21.36 16.30 -9.47
N TYR A 57 -22.57 16.33 -8.89
CA TYR A 57 -23.25 15.14 -8.36
C TYR A 57 -24.60 14.85 -9.03
N TYR A 58 -25.04 15.68 -9.98
CA TYR A 58 -26.37 15.52 -10.59
C TYR A 58 -26.46 14.33 -11.55
N ALA A 59 -25.36 14.01 -12.25
CA ALA A 59 -25.32 12.90 -13.19
C ALA A 59 -25.83 11.57 -12.57
N ASN A 60 -26.76 10.92 -13.27
CA ASN A 60 -27.42 9.67 -12.85
C ASN A 60 -28.21 9.74 -11.53
N THR A 61 -28.71 10.92 -11.15
CA THR A 61 -29.57 11.07 -9.96
C THR A 61 -31.02 10.71 -10.28
N ALA A 62 -31.57 9.73 -9.56
CA ALA A 62 -32.96 9.30 -9.75
C ALA A 62 -33.96 10.22 -9.02
N ALA A 63 -33.59 10.73 -7.84
CA ALA A 63 -34.39 11.75 -7.17
C ALA A 63 -33.57 12.65 -6.25
N VAL A 64 -34.11 13.82 -5.95
CA VAL A 64 -33.55 14.81 -5.04
C VAL A 64 -34.40 14.90 -3.78
N ILE A 65 -33.77 14.80 -2.62
CA ILE A 65 -34.33 15.00 -1.30
C ILE A 65 -33.91 16.39 -0.78
N PHE A 66 -34.82 17.35 -0.77
CA PHE A 66 -34.56 18.71 -0.30
C PHE A 66 -35.09 18.91 1.13
N VAL A 67 -34.20 18.97 2.11
CA VAL A 67 -34.49 19.12 3.55
C VAL A 67 -34.50 20.60 3.95
N VAL A 68 -35.67 21.15 4.25
CA VAL A 68 -35.83 22.53 4.70
C VAL A 68 -36.03 22.59 6.20
N ASP A 69 -35.33 23.50 6.87
CA ASP A 69 -35.62 23.83 8.26
C ASP A 69 -36.84 24.75 8.33
N SER A 70 -37.92 24.21 8.90
CA SER A 70 -39.22 24.88 8.98
C SER A 70 -39.24 26.03 9.98
N THR A 71 -38.20 26.20 10.81
CA THR A 71 -38.11 27.30 11.78
C THR A 71 -37.43 28.54 11.21
N ASP A 72 -36.66 28.42 10.12
CA ASP A 72 -35.90 29.52 9.54
C ASP A 72 -36.65 30.22 8.41
N ARG A 73 -37.45 31.22 8.78
CA ARG A 73 -38.28 31.99 7.84
C ARG A 73 -37.45 32.88 6.92
N ASP A 74 -36.37 33.46 7.41
CA ASP A 74 -35.57 34.46 6.68
C ASP A 74 -34.85 33.86 5.48
N ARG A 75 -34.48 32.58 5.55
CA ARG A 75 -33.72 31.91 4.48
C ARG A 75 -34.58 31.04 3.55
N LEU A 76 -35.90 31.04 3.70
CA LEU A 76 -36.81 30.35 2.77
C LEU A 76 -36.72 30.89 1.35
N GLU A 77 -36.62 32.20 1.17
CA GLU A 77 -36.44 32.80 -0.16
C GLU A 77 -35.11 32.39 -0.81
N THR A 78 -34.07 32.21 0.01
CA THR A 78 -32.79 31.68 -0.49
C THR A 78 -32.93 30.20 -0.85
N ALA A 79 -33.62 29.41 -0.04
CA ALA A 79 -33.88 28.00 -0.32
C ALA A 79 -34.70 27.82 -1.60
N ARG A 80 -35.72 28.66 -1.82
CA ARG A 80 -36.49 28.73 -3.07
C ARG A 80 -35.57 28.98 -4.26
N LYS A 81 -34.78 30.06 -4.24
CA LYS A 81 -33.90 30.41 -5.37
C LYS A 81 -32.95 29.27 -5.72
N GLU A 82 -32.31 28.66 -4.73
CA GLU A 82 -31.33 27.59 -4.95
C GLU A 82 -31.98 26.29 -5.42
N LEU A 83 -33.16 25.94 -4.88
CA LEU A 83 -33.95 24.79 -5.35
C LEU A 83 -34.31 24.96 -6.83
N HIS A 84 -34.90 26.10 -7.20
CA HIS A 84 -35.29 26.37 -8.58
C HIS A 84 -34.09 26.53 -9.53
N LEU A 85 -32.94 27.01 -9.06
CA LEU A 85 -31.71 27.05 -9.86
C LEU A 85 -31.15 25.65 -10.12
N MET A 86 -31.13 24.79 -9.09
CA MET A 86 -30.66 23.41 -9.20
C MET A 86 -31.55 22.58 -10.14
N LEU A 87 -32.88 22.67 -9.99
CA LEU A 87 -33.81 21.84 -10.77
C LEU A 87 -33.86 22.20 -12.26
N LYS A 88 -33.32 23.37 -12.66
CA LYS A 88 -33.22 23.80 -14.06
C LYS A 88 -32.08 23.15 -14.84
N GLU A 89 -31.21 22.42 -14.17
CA GLU A 89 -30.03 21.80 -14.80
C GLU A 89 -30.46 20.54 -15.56
N ASP A 90 -29.95 20.38 -16.78
CA ASP A 90 -30.38 19.33 -17.73
C ASP A 90 -30.27 17.91 -17.14
N GLU A 91 -29.29 17.69 -16.25
CA GLU A 91 -29.02 16.42 -15.60
C GLU A 91 -30.08 16.02 -14.54
N LEU A 92 -30.94 16.96 -14.12
CA LEU A 92 -31.99 16.74 -13.11
C LEU A 92 -33.41 16.82 -13.68
N VAL A 93 -33.57 16.90 -14.99
CA VAL A 93 -34.88 17.06 -15.67
C VAL A 93 -35.85 15.92 -15.27
N ASP A 94 -35.38 14.68 -15.28
CA ASP A 94 -36.19 13.49 -14.97
C ASP A 94 -36.13 13.06 -13.49
N SER A 95 -35.58 13.90 -12.60
CA SER A 95 -35.44 13.55 -11.18
C SER A 95 -36.69 13.91 -10.36
N ALA A 96 -37.22 12.93 -9.61
CA ALA A 96 -38.29 13.18 -8.65
C ALA A 96 -37.80 14.06 -7.49
N LEU A 97 -38.70 14.82 -6.85
CA LEU A 97 -38.34 15.74 -5.76
C LEU A 97 -39.12 15.43 -4.48
N LEU A 98 -38.42 14.98 -3.43
CA LEU A 98 -38.96 14.89 -2.09
C LEU A 98 -38.51 16.09 -1.25
N VAL A 99 -39.43 16.83 -0.66
CA VAL A 99 -39.10 17.93 0.26
C VAL A 99 -39.42 17.51 1.69
N PHE A 100 -38.42 17.55 2.58
CA PHE A 100 -38.66 17.39 4.02
C PHE A 100 -38.80 18.76 4.67
N ALA A 101 -40.00 19.10 5.13
CA ALA A 101 -40.22 20.24 6.02
C ALA A 101 -39.82 19.84 7.44
N ASN A 102 -38.51 19.85 7.70
CA ASN A 102 -37.90 19.29 8.90
C ASN A 102 -37.94 20.24 10.10
N LYS A 103 -37.68 19.71 11.31
CA LYS A 103 -37.72 20.38 12.62
C LYS A 103 -39.13 20.72 13.12
N GLN A 104 -40.12 19.89 12.77
CA GLN A 104 -41.48 20.01 13.29
C GLN A 104 -41.56 19.79 14.82
N ASP A 105 -40.50 19.27 15.44
CA ASP A 105 -40.35 19.18 16.89
C ASP A 105 -40.09 20.54 17.59
N GLN A 106 -39.76 21.59 16.84
CA GLN A 106 -39.39 22.90 17.40
C GLN A 106 -40.58 23.88 17.41
N PRO A 107 -40.71 24.73 18.45
CA PRO A 107 -41.75 25.74 18.51
C PRO A 107 -41.55 26.80 17.42
N GLY A 108 -42.63 27.17 16.71
CA GLY A 108 -42.60 28.15 15.64
C GLY A 108 -42.26 27.60 14.25
N ALA A 109 -42.10 26.27 14.12
CA ALA A 109 -41.95 25.59 12.85
C ALA A 109 -43.17 25.84 11.93
N LEU A 110 -42.89 26.19 10.68
CA LEU A 110 -43.89 26.30 9.62
C LEU A 110 -44.46 24.93 9.28
N THR A 111 -45.74 24.90 8.95
CA THR A 111 -46.41 23.71 8.42
C THR A 111 -45.87 23.36 7.03
N ALA A 112 -45.97 22.09 6.63
CA ALA A 112 -45.57 21.67 5.28
C ALA A 112 -46.29 22.47 4.18
N ALA A 113 -47.55 22.89 4.39
CA ALA A 113 -48.29 23.73 3.46
C ALA A 113 -47.68 25.15 3.31
N GLU A 114 -47.24 25.75 4.42
CA GLU A 114 -46.58 27.06 4.40
C GLU A 114 -45.19 26.98 3.74
N VAL A 115 -44.42 25.93 4.03
CA VAL A 115 -43.11 25.69 3.39
C VAL A 115 -43.29 25.43 1.90
N SER A 116 -44.30 24.65 1.49
CA SER A 116 -44.64 24.40 0.09
C SER A 116 -44.94 25.69 -0.67
N LYS A 117 -45.76 26.57 -0.07
CA LYS A 117 -46.08 27.88 -0.63
C LYS A 117 -44.83 28.77 -0.73
N ALA A 118 -43.96 28.77 0.28
CA ALA A 118 -42.74 29.58 0.30
C ALA A 118 -41.69 29.12 -0.74
N LEU A 119 -41.59 27.81 -0.98
CA LEU A 119 -40.69 27.26 -2.00
C LEU A 119 -41.26 27.31 -3.42
N GLY A 120 -42.55 27.64 -3.58
CA GLY A 120 -43.20 27.66 -4.88
C GLY A 120 -43.31 26.27 -5.52
N LEU A 121 -43.52 25.21 -4.73
CA LEU A 121 -43.55 23.84 -5.27
C LEU A 121 -44.71 23.63 -6.26
N VAL A 122 -45.83 24.33 -6.05
CA VAL A 122 -47.01 24.29 -6.96
C VAL A 122 -46.68 24.82 -8.37
N GLU A 123 -45.61 25.60 -8.51
CA GLU A 123 -45.14 26.12 -9.81
C GLU A 123 -44.40 25.04 -10.62
N LEU A 124 -43.89 23.98 -9.97
CA LEU A 124 -43.20 22.85 -10.60
C LEU A 124 -44.22 21.88 -11.22
N LYS A 125 -44.38 21.95 -12.54
CA LYS A 125 -45.29 21.09 -13.33
C LYS A 125 -44.56 20.04 -14.17
N ASP A 126 -43.23 20.14 -14.20
CA ASP A 126 -42.31 19.36 -15.01
C ASP A 126 -41.86 18.04 -14.35
N ARG A 127 -42.17 17.83 -13.06
CA ARG A 127 -41.71 16.66 -12.30
C ARG A 127 -42.66 16.24 -11.19
N SER A 128 -42.54 14.98 -10.80
CA SER A 128 -43.17 14.40 -9.61
C SER A 128 -42.53 14.97 -8.34
N TRP A 129 -43.33 15.57 -7.45
CA TRP A 129 -42.83 16.09 -6.17
C TRP A 129 -43.80 15.85 -5.00
N SER A 130 -43.26 15.74 -3.80
CA SER A 130 -44.03 15.68 -2.55
C SER A 130 -43.32 16.42 -1.43
N ILE A 131 -44.09 16.89 -0.44
CA ILE A 131 -43.56 17.54 0.75
C ILE A 131 -44.12 16.85 1.99
N VAL A 132 -43.22 16.44 2.90
CA VAL A 132 -43.57 15.74 4.13
C VAL A 132 -43.06 16.53 5.34
N ALA A 133 -43.95 16.75 6.31
CA ALA A 133 -43.60 17.32 7.61
C ALA A 133 -42.75 16.31 8.37
N SER A 134 -41.54 16.69 8.81
CA SER A 134 -40.62 15.73 9.43
C SER A 134 -39.88 16.24 10.67
N SER A 135 -39.42 15.28 11.48
CA SER A 135 -38.49 15.54 12.58
C SER A 135 -37.35 14.53 12.53
N ALA A 136 -36.15 15.00 12.19
CA ALA A 136 -34.93 14.18 12.16
C ALA A 136 -34.59 13.53 13.51
N ILE A 137 -34.96 14.19 14.62
CA ILE A 137 -34.68 13.70 15.98
C ILE A 137 -35.67 12.61 16.37
N LYS A 138 -36.97 12.85 16.13
CA LYS A 138 -38.03 11.90 16.48
C LYS A 138 -38.17 10.76 15.46
N GLY A 139 -37.74 10.97 14.23
CA GLY A 139 -37.95 10.06 13.10
C GLY A 139 -39.33 10.19 12.42
N GLU A 140 -40.19 11.09 12.90
CA GLU A 140 -41.54 11.33 12.36
C GLU A 140 -41.45 11.84 10.91
N GLY A 141 -42.30 11.31 10.03
CA GLY A 141 -42.41 11.69 8.61
C GLY A 141 -41.28 11.21 7.70
N LEU A 142 -40.17 10.68 8.21
CA LEU A 142 -39.03 10.26 7.38
C LEU A 142 -39.34 9.01 6.55
N THR A 143 -39.96 8.00 7.16
CA THR A 143 -40.34 6.76 6.48
C THR A 143 -41.41 6.99 5.44
N GLU A 144 -42.42 7.82 5.75
CA GLU A 144 -43.49 8.21 4.82
C GLU A 144 -42.93 8.91 3.57
N GLY A 145 -41.99 9.84 3.75
CA GLY A 145 -41.34 10.50 2.61
C GLY A 145 -40.52 9.55 1.74
N LEU A 146 -39.78 8.62 2.36
CA LEU A 146 -39.03 7.60 1.61
C LEU A 146 -39.93 6.59 0.90
N ASP A 147 -41.04 6.20 1.53
CA ASP A 147 -42.01 5.29 0.93
C ASP A 147 -42.59 5.91 -0.35
N TRP A 148 -43.07 7.16 -0.28
CA TRP A 148 -43.53 7.90 -1.45
C TRP A 148 -42.47 7.98 -2.55
N LEU A 149 -41.22 8.28 -2.18
CA LEU A 149 -40.13 8.45 -3.13
C LEU A 149 -39.80 7.15 -3.87
N ILE A 150 -39.86 6.02 -3.17
CA ILE A 150 -39.65 4.69 -3.76
C ILE A 150 -40.81 4.34 -4.69
N ASP A 151 -42.05 4.60 -4.27
CA ASP A 151 -43.24 4.31 -5.07
C ASP A 151 -43.21 5.08 -6.40
N VAL A 152 -42.88 6.38 -6.38
CA VAL A 152 -42.75 7.21 -7.60
C VAL A 152 -41.70 6.66 -8.56
N ILE A 153 -40.52 6.28 -8.05
CA ILE A 153 -39.44 5.76 -8.91
C ILE A 153 -39.81 4.39 -9.49
N GLN A 154 -40.52 3.56 -8.73
CA GLN A 154 -41.05 2.28 -9.22
C GLN A 154 -42.10 2.51 -10.33
N GLU A 155 -43.00 3.47 -10.16
CA GLU A 155 -44.01 3.83 -11.17
C GLU A 155 -43.39 4.39 -12.45
N GLU A 156 -42.45 5.33 -12.36
CA GLU A 156 -41.74 5.91 -13.51
C GLU A 156 -40.94 4.84 -14.28
N GLN A 157 -40.37 3.85 -13.58
CA GLN A 157 -39.68 2.72 -14.21
C GLN A 157 -40.63 1.67 -14.80
N MET A 158 -41.80 1.44 -14.20
CA MET A 158 -42.84 0.60 -14.80
C MET A 158 -43.41 1.24 -16.08
N ALA A 159 -43.60 2.55 -16.09
CA ALA A 159 -44.01 3.30 -17.26
C ALA A 159 -42.96 3.17 -18.40
N PHE A 160 -41.67 3.36 -18.09
CA PHE A 160 -40.58 3.18 -19.06
C PHE A 160 -40.49 1.76 -19.64
N ASN A 161 -40.69 0.74 -18.79
CA ASN A 161 -40.71 -0.66 -19.24
C ASN A 161 -41.95 -1.00 -20.08
N SER A 162 -43.09 -0.36 -19.83
CA SER A 162 -44.30 -0.55 -20.65
C SER A 162 -44.13 -0.02 -22.08
N THR A 163 -43.40 1.09 -22.27
CA THR A 163 -43.05 1.65 -23.59
C THR A 163 -42.06 0.77 -24.38
N LEU A 164 -41.30 -0.09 -23.70
CA LEU A 164 -40.29 -0.99 -24.27
C LEU A 164 -40.81 -2.43 -24.52
N THR A 165 -42.09 -2.71 -24.28
CA THR A 165 -42.69 -4.03 -24.59
C THR A 165 -43.06 -4.21 -26.06
N ALA A 166 -42.02 -4.23 -26.91
CA ALA A 166 -42.00 -4.99 -28.16
C ALA A 166 -40.61 -5.59 -28.41
N ASN A 167 -39.99 -6.18 -27.38
CA ASN A 167 -39.24 -7.45 -27.50
C ASN A 167 -38.58 -7.83 -26.17
N GLN A 168 -38.84 -9.08 -25.77
CA GLN A 168 -38.16 -9.89 -24.75
C GLN A 168 -38.37 -9.55 -23.27
N SER A 169 -39.14 -10.44 -22.66
CA SER A 169 -39.24 -10.70 -21.23
C SER A 169 -37.88 -11.11 -20.64
N SER A 170 -37.34 -10.30 -19.74
CA SER A 170 -36.41 -10.78 -18.71
C SER A 170 -36.74 -10.07 -17.39
N SER A 171 -37.11 -10.85 -16.39
CA SER A 171 -37.27 -10.40 -15.01
C SER A 171 -35.90 -10.02 -14.44
N LYS A 172 -35.55 -8.73 -14.53
CA LYS A 172 -34.40 -8.15 -13.83
C LYS A 172 -34.80 -7.85 -12.38
N GLY A 173 -34.09 -8.43 -11.42
CA GLY A 173 -34.09 -7.96 -10.04
C GLY A 173 -33.31 -6.64 -9.95
N PHE A 174 -33.96 -5.62 -9.39
CA PHE A 174 -33.49 -4.25 -9.16
C PHE A 174 -32.56 -4.19 -7.94
N ASN A 175 -31.50 -3.35 -7.94
CA ASN A 175 -30.64 -3.20 -6.74
C ASN A 175 -29.93 -1.84 -6.53
N PHE A 176 -30.11 -0.79 -7.33
CA PHE A 176 -29.45 0.51 -7.06
C PHE A 176 -30.26 1.72 -7.56
N ILE A 177 -30.54 2.68 -6.66
CA ILE A 177 -31.19 3.98 -6.97
C ILE A 177 -30.39 5.11 -6.28
N HIS A 178 -30.13 6.22 -6.99
CA HIS A 178 -29.29 7.35 -6.56
C HIS A 178 -30.11 8.53 -6.03
N PHE A 179 -29.75 9.08 -4.86
CA PHE A 179 -30.43 10.26 -4.26
C PHE A 179 -29.48 11.35 -3.75
N ILE A 180 -29.88 12.62 -3.90
CA ILE A 180 -29.15 13.81 -3.39
C ILE A 180 -29.91 14.45 -2.22
N VAL A 181 -29.27 14.78 -1.08
CA VAL A 181 -29.94 15.37 0.10
C VAL A 181 -29.46 16.80 0.43
N ILE A 182 -30.34 17.84 0.52
CA ILE A 182 -29.96 19.28 0.64
C ILE A 182 -30.83 20.14 1.63
N GLY A 183 -30.26 20.91 2.61
CA GLY A 183 -30.85 22.17 3.17
C GLY A 183 -30.56 22.71 4.63
N SER A 184 -31.32 23.77 5.07
CA SER A 184 -31.12 24.96 6.01
C SER A 184 -31.23 24.89 7.59
N PHE A 185 -30.97 25.95 8.37
CA PHE A 185 -30.26 26.04 9.70
C PHE A 185 -30.99 26.70 10.93
N SER A 186 -30.50 26.47 12.20
CA SER A 186 -30.31 27.47 13.31
C SER A 186 -29.27 27.02 14.40
N VAL A 187 -28.51 27.96 15.02
CA VAL A 187 -27.30 27.85 15.92
C VAL A 187 -27.71 27.82 17.40
N GLY A 188 -26.99 27.06 18.23
CA GLY A 188 -26.88 27.27 19.69
C GLY A 188 -25.68 26.54 20.33
N THR A 189 -25.03 27.17 21.31
CA THR A 189 -23.62 27.07 21.73
C THR A 189 -23.27 26.02 22.81
N LEU A 190 -21.98 25.60 22.85
CA LEU A 190 -21.13 25.16 23.99
C LEU A 190 -21.49 23.95 24.89
N SER A 191 -20.64 22.90 24.87
CA SER A 191 -19.79 22.46 26.01
C SER A 191 -19.14 21.09 25.73
N ALA A 192 -17.89 20.96 26.19
CA ALA A 192 -17.06 19.76 26.15
C ALA A 192 -17.35 18.86 27.37
N LEU A 193 -17.23 17.53 27.21
CA LEU A 193 -16.64 16.57 28.17
C LEU A 193 -16.95 15.11 27.77
N THR A 194 -15.86 14.33 27.65
CA THR A 194 -15.69 12.94 28.11
C THR A 194 -16.68 11.85 27.69
N LEU A 195 -16.19 10.84 26.98
CA LEU A 195 -16.25 9.42 27.41
C LEU A 195 -15.47 8.54 26.45
N SER A 196 -14.23 8.26 26.84
CA SER A 196 -13.57 7.00 26.55
C SER A 196 -14.32 5.85 27.24
N THR A 197 -14.05 4.61 26.82
CA THR A 197 -14.40 3.35 27.50
C THR A 197 -15.86 2.90 27.44
N LYS A 198 -16.20 2.19 26.35
CA LYS A 198 -17.00 0.94 26.32
C LYS A 198 -17.28 0.59 24.87
N LEU A 199 -16.59 -0.42 24.34
CA LEU A 199 -17.02 -1.32 23.25
C LEU A 199 -15.88 -2.33 23.05
N ARG A 200 -15.74 -3.18 24.07
CA ARG A 200 -14.96 -4.42 24.01
C ARG A 200 -15.80 -5.41 24.80
N ASN A 201 -16.51 -6.26 24.08
CA ASN A 201 -17.42 -7.34 24.48
C ASN A 201 -18.73 -7.16 23.70
N ASP A 202 -18.82 -7.76 22.52
CA ASP A 202 -20.09 -8.34 22.02
C ASP A 202 -19.93 -9.26 20.78
N ASP A 203 -18.73 -9.53 20.27
CA ASP A 203 -18.52 -10.46 19.14
C ASP A 203 -18.35 -11.95 19.50
N THR A 204 -19.00 -12.44 20.57
CA THR A 204 -18.90 -13.86 20.97
C THR A 204 -20.20 -14.65 21.02
N LYS A 205 -21.27 -14.17 20.37
CA LYS A 205 -22.56 -14.90 20.35
C LYS A 205 -23.30 -14.85 19.02
N MET A 206 -22.68 -15.31 17.93
CA MET A 206 -23.42 -15.80 16.75
C MET A 206 -22.57 -16.81 15.96
N ALA A 207 -22.36 -17.99 16.54
CA ALA A 207 -21.93 -19.17 15.80
C ALA A 207 -22.42 -20.42 16.53
N THR A 208 -23.64 -20.86 16.25
CA THR A 208 -24.14 -22.23 16.51
C THR A 208 -25.55 -22.38 15.96
N LYS A 209 -25.66 -22.91 14.74
CA LYS A 209 -26.71 -23.88 14.33
C LYS A 209 -26.54 -24.25 12.85
N VAL A 210 -25.69 -25.24 12.60
CA VAL A 210 -25.86 -26.20 11.50
C VAL A 210 -25.52 -27.56 12.11
N GLU A 211 -26.55 -28.30 12.50
CA GLU A 211 -26.44 -29.67 13.02
C GLU A 211 -26.25 -30.63 11.84
N GLY A 212 -25.14 -31.36 11.80
CA GLY A 212 -24.91 -32.38 10.77
C GLY A 212 -23.47 -32.87 10.57
N SER A 213 -22.46 -32.24 11.18
CA SER A 213 -21.09 -32.76 11.20
C SER A 213 -20.66 -33.04 12.63
N GLN A 214 -20.05 -34.21 12.86
CA GLN A 214 -19.45 -34.54 14.16
C GLN A 214 -18.49 -33.41 14.56
N PRO A 215 -18.54 -32.91 15.81
CA PRO A 215 -17.62 -31.87 16.25
C PRO A 215 -16.19 -32.40 16.15
N PHE A 216 -15.38 -31.70 15.35
CA PHE A 216 -13.96 -31.93 15.18
C PHE A 216 -13.31 -32.01 16.57
N LYS A 217 -12.77 -33.18 16.93
CA LYS A 217 -11.96 -33.31 18.15
C LYS A 217 -10.63 -32.60 17.89
N GLU A 218 -10.57 -31.33 18.31
CA GLU A 218 -9.34 -30.55 18.43
C GLU A 218 -8.26 -31.40 19.14
N ASN A 219 -7.23 -31.79 18.41
CA ASN A 219 -6.13 -32.55 18.97
C ASN A 219 -5.27 -31.64 19.86
N GLN A 220 -4.69 -32.18 20.93
CA GLN A 220 -3.90 -31.43 21.90
C GLN A 220 -2.78 -30.62 21.25
N TRP A 221 -2.17 -31.10 20.15
CA TRP A 221 -1.12 -30.39 19.43
C TRP A 221 -1.62 -29.22 18.55
N GLN A 222 -2.90 -29.21 18.11
CA GLN A 222 -3.52 -28.04 17.45
C GLN A 222 -3.81 -26.96 18.48
N LYS A 223 -4.29 -27.37 19.66
CA LYS A 223 -4.27 -26.48 20.83
C LYS A 223 -2.85 -26.08 21.16
N ASP A 224 -1.84 -26.93 21.10
CA ASP A 224 -0.47 -26.50 21.38
C ASP A 224 0.09 -25.58 20.27
N LEU A 225 -0.43 -25.60 19.05
CA LEU A 225 -0.08 -24.62 17.99
C LEU A 225 -0.88 -23.32 18.10
N GLU A 226 -2.13 -23.37 18.56
CA GLU A 226 -3.07 -22.22 18.64
C GLU A 226 -3.12 -21.55 20.01
N THR A 227 -2.89 -22.33 21.07
CA THR A 227 -2.85 -21.91 22.49
C THR A 227 -1.43 -21.75 23.01
N GLN A 228 -0.38 -21.98 22.19
CA GLN A 228 0.99 -21.68 22.59
C GLN A 228 1.15 -20.17 22.91
N PRO A 229 1.48 -19.78 24.15
CA PRO A 229 1.90 -18.42 24.45
C PRO A 229 3.39 -18.18 24.09
N GLN A 230 4.00 -18.95 23.18
CA GLN A 230 5.46 -19.02 23.01
C GLN A 230 5.91 -19.14 21.55
N ASN A 231 5.72 -18.07 20.80
CA ASN A 231 6.62 -17.59 19.73
C ASN A 231 6.19 -16.21 19.21
N SER A 232 5.24 -15.54 19.87
CA SER A 232 4.84 -14.19 19.49
C SER A 232 5.89 -13.19 19.96
N LEU A 233 6.89 -12.94 19.12
CA LEU A 233 7.79 -11.82 19.28
C LEU A 233 6.92 -10.55 19.44
N LYS A 234 6.87 -9.98 20.65
CA LYS A 234 6.10 -8.75 20.88
C LYS A 234 6.97 -7.57 20.52
N PRO A 235 6.57 -6.73 19.55
CA PRO A 235 7.34 -5.54 19.22
C PRO A 235 7.44 -4.63 20.46
N ASP A 236 8.63 -4.10 20.70
CA ASP A 236 8.84 -3.09 21.73
C ASP A 236 8.14 -1.79 21.33
N GLN A 237 7.15 -1.39 22.11
CA GLN A 237 6.31 -0.22 21.84
C GLN A 237 7.05 1.12 22.08
N ASN A 238 8.22 1.09 22.72
CA ASN A 238 9.01 2.30 22.95
C ASN A 238 9.89 2.67 21.76
N GLN A 239 9.97 1.81 20.73
CA GLN A 239 10.76 2.07 19.54
C GLN A 239 9.99 2.97 18.56
N PRO A 240 10.70 3.83 17.80
CA PRO A 240 10.09 4.78 16.86
C PRO A 240 9.31 4.11 15.72
N THR A 241 9.68 2.88 15.35
CA THR A 241 9.06 2.13 14.25
C THR A 241 8.75 0.70 14.67
N PHE A 242 7.75 0.10 14.01
CA PHE A 242 7.37 -1.30 14.28
C PHE A 242 8.51 -2.28 13.98
N GLU A 243 9.25 -2.04 12.91
CA GLU A 243 10.40 -2.84 12.49
C GLU A 243 11.49 -2.85 13.56
N LEU A 244 11.88 -1.68 14.07
CA LEU A 244 12.90 -1.57 15.11
C LEU A 244 12.40 -2.19 16.43
N GLY A 245 11.11 -2.07 16.73
CA GLY A 245 10.45 -2.74 17.84
C GLY A 245 10.57 -4.27 17.77
N LEU A 246 10.39 -4.86 16.59
CA LEU A 246 10.59 -6.30 16.38
C LEU A 246 12.07 -6.70 16.45
N TYR A 247 12.96 -5.90 15.86
CA TYR A 247 14.40 -6.12 15.93
C TYR A 247 14.90 -6.19 17.37
N GLU A 248 14.58 -5.17 18.19
CA GLU A 248 15.03 -5.08 19.58
C GLU A 248 14.46 -6.22 20.43
N ALA A 249 13.17 -6.51 20.27
CA ALA A 249 12.56 -7.66 20.93
C ALA A 249 13.26 -8.97 20.55
N SER A 250 13.67 -9.12 19.29
CA SER A 250 14.31 -10.35 18.81
C SER A 250 15.72 -10.49 19.35
N GLN A 251 16.49 -9.39 19.38
CA GLN A 251 17.83 -9.40 19.96
C GLN A 251 17.78 -9.65 21.48
N LYS A 252 16.83 -9.02 22.18
CA LYS A 252 16.66 -9.19 23.63
C LYS A 252 16.31 -10.64 24.00
N GLU A 253 15.31 -11.23 23.36
CA GLU A 253 14.93 -12.63 23.60
C GLU A 253 16.11 -13.58 23.32
N LYS A 254 16.89 -13.32 22.27
CA LYS A 254 18.08 -14.10 21.95
C LYS A 254 19.15 -14.01 23.04
N GLN A 255 19.42 -12.80 23.54
CA GLN A 255 20.34 -12.59 24.66
C GLN A 255 19.84 -13.33 25.90
N GLU A 256 18.56 -13.22 26.23
CA GLU A 256 17.94 -13.91 27.38
C GLU A 256 18.04 -15.44 27.28
N ILE A 257 17.77 -16.02 26.11
CA ILE A 257 17.92 -17.47 25.85
C ILE A 257 19.38 -17.89 26.07
N GLN A 258 20.33 -17.14 25.50
CA GLN A 258 21.75 -17.45 25.62
C GLN A 258 22.24 -17.33 27.06
N GLU A 259 21.81 -16.30 27.78
CA GLU A 259 22.12 -16.11 29.19
C GLU A 259 21.51 -17.18 30.08
N LYS A 260 20.25 -17.53 29.87
CA LYS A 260 19.56 -18.59 30.62
C LYS A 260 20.29 -19.92 30.46
N TYR A 261 20.62 -20.31 29.23
CA TYR A 261 21.42 -21.49 28.95
C TYR A 261 22.78 -21.48 29.68
N ARG A 262 23.49 -20.33 29.62
CA ARG A 262 24.78 -20.17 30.32
C ARG A 262 24.61 -20.28 31.84
N ARG A 263 23.59 -19.65 32.43
CA ARG A 263 23.29 -19.69 33.88
C ARG A 263 22.99 -21.12 34.33
N GLU A 264 22.10 -21.83 33.65
CA GLU A 264 21.74 -23.23 33.96
C GLU A 264 22.94 -24.17 33.92
N LYS A 265 23.81 -24.03 32.91
CA LYS A 265 25.03 -24.85 32.79
C LYS A 265 26.06 -24.52 33.87
N ARG A 266 26.25 -23.23 34.22
CA ARG A 266 27.18 -22.77 35.25
C ARG A 266 26.77 -23.16 36.68
N GLN A 267 25.47 -23.34 36.92
CA GLN A 267 24.90 -23.72 38.22
C GLN A 267 24.94 -25.23 38.51
N ARG A 268 25.34 -26.07 37.54
CA ARG A 268 25.48 -27.53 37.77
C ARG A 268 26.57 -27.81 38.81
N LYS A 269 26.22 -28.55 39.88
CA LYS A 269 27.09 -28.77 41.07
C LYS A 269 28.51 -29.24 40.74
N PHE A 270 28.66 -30.25 39.88
CA PHE A 270 29.96 -30.85 39.60
C PHE A 270 30.61 -30.37 38.29
N THR A 271 29.81 -30.08 37.26
CA THR A 271 30.30 -29.70 35.93
C THR A 271 30.27 -28.19 35.66
N GLY A 272 29.72 -27.38 36.57
CA GLY A 272 29.49 -25.95 36.35
C GLY A 272 30.76 -25.14 36.12
N TRP A 273 31.87 -25.50 36.79
CA TRP A 273 33.17 -24.84 36.59
C TRP A 273 33.75 -25.13 35.20
N ILE A 274 33.57 -26.35 34.67
CA ILE A 274 33.97 -26.73 33.29
C ILE A 274 33.22 -25.86 32.29
N PHE A 275 31.92 -25.65 32.48
CA PHE A 275 31.15 -24.76 31.62
C PHE A 275 31.57 -23.29 31.76
N ARG A 276 31.92 -22.81 32.97
CA ARG A 276 32.47 -21.45 33.13
C ARG A 276 33.75 -21.27 32.33
N VAL A 277 34.72 -22.16 32.52
CA VAL A 277 35.99 -22.12 31.79
C VAL A 277 35.75 -22.27 30.29
N GLY A 278 34.89 -23.22 29.89
CA GLY A 278 34.53 -23.44 28.49
C GLY A 278 33.90 -22.21 27.83
N PHE A 279 32.98 -21.50 28.50
CA PHE A 279 32.40 -20.27 27.97
C PHE A 279 33.43 -19.12 27.89
N VAL A 280 34.33 -19.00 28.88
CA VAL A 280 35.40 -18.00 28.83
C VAL A 280 36.35 -18.28 27.67
N LEU A 281 36.79 -19.53 27.51
CA LEU A 281 37.62 -19.93 26.36
C LEU A 281 36.88 -19.72 25.04
N GLN A 282 35.58 -19.98 25.00
CA GLN A 282 34.77 -19.74 23.80
C GLN A 282 34.74 -18.26 23.43
N ASP A 283 34.48 -17.37 24.40
CA ASP A 283 34.31 -15.95 24.16
C ASP A 283 35.64 -15.20 23.94
N TRP A 284 36.70 -15.56 24.68
CA TRP A 284 37.99 -14.86 24.67
C TRP A 284 39.04 -15.46 23.74
N LEU A 285 38.93 -16.76 23.41
CA LEU A 285 39.92 -17.43 22.56
C LEU A 285 39.30 -17.89 21.24
N TYR A 286 38.26 -18.72 21.29
CA TYR A 286 37.72 -19.34 20.08
C TYR A 286 37.06 -18.34 19.13
N GLU A 287 36.10 -17.53 19.59
CA GLU A 287 35.42 -16.57 18.71
C GLU A 287 36.38 -15.52 18.11
N PRO A 288 37.33 -14.92 18.86
CA PRO A 288 38.34 -14.04 18.29
C PRO A 288 39.23 -14.73 17.25
N ILE A 289 39.71 -15.96 17.50
CA ILE A 289 40.54 -16.70 16.54
C ILE A 289 39.76 -16.98 15.25
N VAL A 290 38.51 -17.44 15.34
CA VAL A 290 37.71 -17.73 14.15
C VAL A 290 37.33 -16.45 13.41
N THR A 291 37.06 -15.36 14.12
CA THR A 291 36.80 -14.04 13.52
C THR A 291 38.05 -13.52 12.81
N PHE A 292 39.24 -13.69 13.40
CA PHE A 292 40.51 -13.33 12.79
C PHE A 292 40.82 -14.21 11.57
N GLY A 293 40.55 -15.51 11.63
CA GLY A 293 40.65 -16.39 10.46
C GLY A 293 39.71 -15.96 9.33
N ARG A 294 38.49 -15.54 9.66
CA ARG A 294 37.54 -14.96 8.69
C ARG A 294 38.05 -13.63 8.12
N PHE A 295 38.62 -12.77 8.95
CA PHE A 295 39.29 -11.55 8.52
C PHE A 295 40.39 -11.83 7.50
N LEU A 296 41.32 -12.76 7.79
CA LEU A 296 42.39 -13.13 6.85
C LEU A 296 41.84 -13.65 5.53
N HIS A 297 40.81 -14.50 5.59
CA HIS A 297 40.12 -14.99 4.39
C HIS A 297 39.53 -13.84 3.55
N LEU A 298 38.84 -12.89 4.18
CA LEU A 298 38.31 -11.72 3.48
C LEU A 298 39.42 -10.79 2.97
N SER A 299 40.52 -10.64 3.69
CA SER A 299 41.67 -9.87 3.24
C SER A 299 42.28 -10.46 1.96
N VAL A 300 42.40 -11.79 1.86
CA VAL A 300 42.86 -12.46 0.63
C VAL A 300 41.96 -12.15 -0.57
N ILE A 301 40.66 -11.97 -0.34
CA ILE A 301 39.69 -11.66 -1.40
C ILE A 301 39.72 -10.17 -1.78
N PHE A 302 39.63 -9.27 -0.79
CA PHE A 302 39.39 -7.85 -1.03
C PHE A 302 40.66 -7.01 -1.17
N VAL A 303 41.77 -7.34 -0.48
CA VAL A 303 43.02 -6.56 -0.57
C VAL A 303 43.54 -6.50 -2.01
N PRO A 304 43.60 -7.61 -2.78
CA PRO A 304 44.00 -7.53 -4.19
C PRO A 304 43.12 -6.57 -5.00
N VAL A 305 41.80 -6.61 -4.81
CA VAL A 305 40.87 -5.72 -5.52
C VAL A 305 41.11 -4.25 -5.13
N PHE A 306 41.29 -3.93 -3.85
CA PHE A 306 41.57 -2.57 -3.41
C PHE A 306 42.92 -2.05 -3.89
N THR A 307 43.96 -2.90 -3.92
CA THR A 307 45.27 -2.51 -4.47
C THR A 307 45.22 -2.22 -5.98
N LEU A 308 44.26 -2.80 -6.69
CA LEU A 308 44.01 -2.54 -8.12
C LEU A 308 43.15 -1.30 -8.39
N TYR A 309 42.76 -0.54 -7.36
CA TYR A 309 41.98 0.69 -7.52
C TYR A 309 42.57 1.70 -8.52
N PRO A 310 43.90 1.90 -8.65
CA PRO A 310 44.46 2.82 -9.63
C PRO A 310 44.08 2.54 -11.10
N ILE A 311 43.65 1.31 -11.43
CA ILE A 311 43.14 0.96 -12.77
C ILE A 311 41.92 1.83 -13.14
N THR A 312 41.16 2.30 -12.16
CA THR A 312 40.00 3.19 -12.37
C THR A 312 40.34 4.47 -13.11
N PHE A 313 41.60 4.93 -13.03
CA PHE A 313 42.06 6.15 -13.71
C PHE A 313 42.35 5.95 -15.20
N PHE A 314 42.36 4.73 -15.73
CA PHE A 314 42.77 4.45 -17.10
C PHE A 314 41.59 4.02 -18.01
N GLY A 315 41.75 4.25 -19.32
CA GLY A 315 40.82 3.80 -20.36
C GLY A 315 39.86 4.87 -20.87
N LYS A 316 39.05 4.49 -21.87
CA LYS A 316 38.06 5.38 -22.50
C LYS A 316 36.84 5.56 -21.60
N THR A 317 36.28 6.76 -21.59
CA THR A 317 35.05 7.09 -20.86
C THR A 317 33.83 6.62 -21.65
N ASN A 318 32.90 5.93 -21.00
CA ASN A 318 31.63 5.50 -21.58
C ASN A 318 30.57 6.62 -21.52
N LYS A 319 29.36 6.35 -22.02
CA LYS A 319 28.23 7.30 -22.00
C LYS A 319 27.78 7.70 -20.58
N LEU A 320 28.13 6.92 -19.56
CA LEU A 320 27.80 7.17 -18.15
C LEU A 320 28.87 8.00 -17.44
N GLY A 321 29.93 8.42 -18.14
CA GLY A 321 31.05 9.16 -17.53
C GLY A 321 32.09 8.26 -16.85
N GLU A 322 31.97 6.94 -16.97
CA GLU A 322 32.83 5.96 -16.31
C GLU A 322 33.96 5.50 -17.23
N ARG A 323 35.19 5.45 -16.71
CA ARG A 323 36.35 4.96 -17.46
C ARG A 323 36.30 3.44 -17.59
N SER A 324 36.84 2.90 -18.68
CA SER A 324 36.84 1.45 -18.94
C SER A 324 37.55 0.66 -17.83
N GLY A 325 38.63 1.23 -17.25
CA GLY A 325 39.30 0.64 -16.10
C GLY A 325 38.45 0.67 -14.82
N ALA A 326 37.61 1.68 -14.63
CA ALA A 326 36.68 1.73 -13.49
C ALA A 326 35.61 0.64 -13.61
N VAL A 327 35.06 0.44 -14.81
CA VAL A 327 34.10 -0.66 -15.08
C VAL A 327 34.74 -2.03 -14.83
N LEU A 328 36.01 -2.22 -15.19
CA LEU A 328 36.73 -3.46 -14.87
C LEU A 328 36.88 -3.65 -13.36
N TRP A 329 37.25 -2.59 -12.64
CA TRP A 329 37.37 -2.64 -11.18
C TRP A 329 36.03 -2.95 -10.50
N TYR A 330 34.91 -2.38 -10.97
CA TYR A 330 33.56 -2.71 -10.48
C TYR A 330 33.23 -4.19 -10.64
N LYS A 331 33.62 -4.81 -11.77
CA LYS A 331 33.43 -6.25 -11.98
C LYS A 331 34.26 -7.09 -11.01
N LEU A 332 35.52 -6.71 -10.74
CA LEU A 332 36.36 -7.37 -9.76
C LEU A 332 35.78 -7.26 -8.35
N LEU A 333 35.27 -6.07 -7.99
CA LEU A 333 34.60 -5.85 -6.71
C LEU A 333 33.34 -6.70 -6.56
N ARG A 334 32.51 -6.79 -7.61
CA ARG A 334 31.33 -7.67 -7.65
C ARG A 334 31.72 -9.13 -7.41
N ILE A 335 32.74 -9.64 -8.11
CA ILE A 335 33.23 -11.01 -7.93
C ILE A 335 33.78 -11.22 -6.50
N ALA A 336 34.51 -10.25 -5.96
CA ALA A 336 34.99 -10.30 -4.58
C ALA A 336 33.82 -10.35 -3.57
N ALA A 337 32.74 -9.60 -3.82
CA ALA A 337 31.53 -9.66 -2.99
C ALA A 337 30.85 -11.04 -3.08
N GLU A 338 30.75 -11.65 -4.27
CA GLU A 338 30.24 -13.01 -4.45
C GLU A 338 31.08 -14.04 -3.66
N LEU A 339 32.40 -13.96 -3.76
CA LEU A 339 33.34 -14.82 -3.01
C LEU A 339 33.33 -14.54 -1.50
N GLY A 340 33.02 -13.30 -1.11
CA GLY A 340 32.83 -12.89 0.27
C GLY A 340 31.65 -13.59 0.94
N GLY A 341 30.64 -14.01 0.18
CA GLY A 341 29.47 -14.77 0.65
C GLY A 341 28.28 -13.88 1.03
N ALA A 342 27.30 -14.46 1.73
CA ALA A 342 25.97 -13.89 1.96
C ALA A 342 25.97 -12.42 2.43
N SER A 343 26.80 -12.09 3.43
CA SER A 343 26.89 -10.72 3.97
C SER A 343 27.33 -9.70 2.91
N PHE A 344 28.30 -10.06 2.06
CA PHE A 344 28.84 -9.16 1.03
C PHE A 344 27.96 -9.11 -0.23
N ILE A 345 27.27 -10.20 -0.56
CA ILE A 345 26.22 -10.19 -1.59
C ILE A 345 25.10 -9.22 -1.19
N LYS A 346 24.60 -9.33 0.05
CA LYS A 346 23.55 -8.43 0.55
C LYS A 346 24.06 -6.99 0.71
N LEU A 347 25.30 -6.78 1.16
CA LEU A 347 25.91 -5.45 1.19
C LEU A 347 26.01 -4.85 -0.22
N GLY A 348 26.39 -5.64 -1.22
CA GLY A 348 26.45 -5.21 -2.60
C GLY A 348 25.08 -4.89 -3.19
N GLN A 349 24.05 -5.68 -2.88
CA GLN A 349 22.65 -5.39 -3.26
C GLN A 349 22.17 -4.07 -2.63
N TRP A 350 22.45 -3.86 -1.34
CA TRP A 350 22.15 -2.61 -0.66
C TRP A 350 22.92 -1.42 -1.27
N ALA A 351 24.21 -1.59 -1.57
CA ALA A 351 25.02 -0.57 -2.24
C ALA A 351 24.57 -0.31 -3.69
N ALA A 352 24.00 -1.30 -4.36
CA ALA A 352 23.47 -1.15 -5.72
C ALA A 352 22.29 -0.16 -5.78
N SER A 353 21.49 -0.07 -4.72
CA SER A 353 20.42 0.93 -4.59
C SER A 353 20.89 2.32 -4.18
N ARG A 354 22.08 2.47 -3.59
CA ARG A 354 22.57 3.74 -3.00
C ARG A 354 23.29 4.64 -4.01
N THR A 355 22.57 5.11 -5.03
CA THR A 355 23.11 6.04 -6.06
C THR A 355 23.41 7.45 -5.52
N ASP A 356 22.90 7.77 -4.34
CA ASP A 356 23.26 8.96 -3.55
C ASP A 356 24.71 8.92 -3.05
N ILE A 357 25.22 7.72 -2.73
CA ILE A 357 26.61 7.51 -2.29
C ILE A 357 27.50 7.10 -3.46
N PHE A 358 27.09 6.07 -4.21
CA PHE A 358 27.92 5.39 -5.20
C PHE A 358 27.71 5.91 -6.62
N SER A 359 28.67 5.63 -7.51
CA SER A 359 28.54 5.96 -8.93
C SER A 359 27.52 5.05 -9.62
N LYS A 360 26.86 5.56 -10.68
CA LYS A 360 25.86 4.76 -11.42
C LYS A 360 26.47 3.50 -12.02
N GLY A 361 27.70 3.59 -12.54
CA GLY A 361 28.40 2.44 -13.10
C GLY A 361 28.61 1.34 -12.05
N LEU A 362 28.99 1.71 -10.84
CA LEU A 362 29.16 0.77 -9.73
C LEU A 362 27.82 0.14 -9.32
N CYS A 363 26.78 0.94 -9.14
CA CYS A 363 25.43 0.46 -8.79
C CYS A 363 24.90 -0.55 -9.80
N ILE A 364 25.07 -0.31 -11.10
CA ILE A 364 24.65 -1.22 -12.18
C ILE A 364 25.43 -2.55 -12.16
N GLU A 365 26.71 -2.53 -11.81
CA GLU A 365 27.49 -3.78 -11.71
C GLU A 365 27.12 -4.56 -10.44
N LEU A 366 26.89 -3.87 -9.31
CA LEU A 366 26.47 -4.52 -8.06
C LEU A 366 25.03 -5.04 -8.12
N SER A 367 24.14 -4.44 -8.92
CA SER A 367 22.75 -4.94 -9.08
C SER A 367 22.70 -6.32 -9.74
N LYS A 368 23.78 -6.75 -10.40
CA LYS A 368 23.93 -8.10 -10.98
C LYS A 368 24.30 -9.16 -9.93
N LEU A 369 24.45 -8.79 -8.67
CA LEU A 369 24.65 -9.75 -7.58
C LEU A 369 23.36 -10.52 -7.36
N HIS A 370 23.34 -11.77 -7.84
CA HIS A 370 22.23 -12.68 -7.60
C HIS A 370 22.45 -13.48 -6.32
N SER A 371 21.35 -13.78 -5.63
CA SER A 371 21.32 -14.52 -4.38
C SER A 371 21.51 -16.04 -4.55
N ASN A 372 22.18 -16.52 -5.60
CA ASN A 372 22.36 -17.95 -5.82
C ASN A 372 23.46 -18.51 -4.90
N SER A 373 23.09 -18.69 -3.64
CA SER A 373 23.99 -19.18 -2.59
C SER A 373 24.10 -20.68 -2.65
N LYS A 374 25.18 -21.20 -2.05
CA LYS A 374 25.36 -22.64 -1.94
C LYS A 374 24.27 -23.24 -1.02
N GLU A 375 23.47 -24.13 -1.57
CA GLU A 375 22.44 -24.88 -0.85
C GLU A 375 23.05 -25.66 0.33
N HIS A 376 22.30 -25.69 1.43
CA HIS A 376 22.64 -26.56 2.55
C HIS A 376 22.03 -27.94 2.36
N SER A 377 22.68 -28.97 2.93
CA SER A 377 22.24 -30.36 2.74
C SER A 377 20.82 -30.59 3.27
N PHE A 378 20.00 -31.35 2.55
CA PHE A 378 18.63 -31.68 2.97
C PHE A 378 18.54 -32.32 4.38
N ARG A 379 19.59 -33.04 4.81
CA ARG A 379 19.71 -33.55 6.19
C ARG A 379 19.66 -32.45 7.24
N GLN A 380 20.28 -31.30 6.97
CA GLN A 380 20.22 -30.14 7.87
C GLN A 380 18.83 -29.51 7.85
N THR A 381 18.16 -29.45 6.70
CA THR A 381 16.76 -29.00 6.59
C THR A 381 15.85 -29.85 7.47
N LYS A 382 15.90 -31.18 7.35
CA LYS A 382 15.14 -32.11 8.22
C LYS A 382 15.42 -31.87 9.70
N LYS A 383 16.69 -31.69 10.06
CA LYS A 383 17.06 -31.41 11.45
C LYS A 383 16.44 -30.10 11.96
N ILE A 384 16.50 -29.02 11.17
CA ILE A 384 15.94 -27.72 11.56
C ILE A 384 14.41 -27.81 11.67
N LEU A 385 13.75 -28.51 10.76
CA LEU A 385 12.30 -28.73 10.81
C LEU A 385 11.90 -29.57 12.03
N ASN A 386 12.56 -30.69 12.30
CA ASN A 386 12.28 -31.48 13.51
C ASN A 386 12.48 -30.67 14.79
N GLU A 387 13.52 -29.83 14.86
CA GLU A 387 13.73 -28.90 15.99
C GLU A 387 12.58 -27.88 16.11
N ALA A 388 12.10 -27.34 14.99
CA ALA A 388 10.99 -26.38 14.96
C ALA A 388 9.66 -27.03 15.41
N PHE A 389 9.43 -28.29 15.06
CA PHE A 389 8.24 -29.04 15.46
C PHE A 389 8.40 -29.83 16.77
N HIS A 390 9.25 -29.35 17.68
CA HIS A 390 9.47 -29.93 19.03
C HIS A 390 9.83 -31.43 19.02
N GLY A 391 10.48 -31.90 17.96
CA GLY A 391 10.91 -33.29 17.81
C GLY A 391 9.91 -34.21 17.11
N ILE A 392 8.78 -33.71 16.62
CA ILE A 392 7.88 -34.47 15.73
C ILE A 392 8.68 -34.87 14.48
N ASP A 393 8.51 -36.11 14.02
CA ASP A 393 9.23 -36.59 12.85
C ASP A 393 8.78 -35.88 11.58
N PHE A 394 9.75 -35.55 10.73
CA PHE A 394 9.55 -34.86 9.47
C PHE A 394 8.46 -35.50 8.59
N ASN A 395 8.41 -36.84 8.54
CA ASN A 395 7.47 -37.57 7.69
C ASN A 395 6.04 -37.58 8.26
N GLU A 396 5.86 -37.19 9.52
CA GLU A 396 4.52 -37.01 10.11
C GLU A 396 3.95 -35.63 9.77
N VAL A 397 4.83 -34.64 9.56
CA VAL A 397 4.44 -33.25 9.29
C VAL A 397 4.09 -33.03 7.81
N PHE A 398 4.84 -33.65 6.90
CA PHE A 398 4.69 -33.46 5.45
C PHE A 398 4.38 -34.77 4.75
N ASP A 399 3.35 -34.76 3.91
CA ASP A 399 3.02 -35.89 3.03
C ASP A 399 3.93 -35.90 1.79
N GLU A 400 4.28 -34.72 1.27
CA GLU A 400 5.20 -34.56 0.15
C GLU A 400 6.18 -33.42 0.45
N PHE A 401 7.48 -33.68 0.30
CA PHE A 401 8.51 -32.67 0.47
C PHE A 401 9.71 -32.98 -0.45
N PRO A 402 10.03 -32.12 -1.44
CA PRO A 402 11.12 -32.35 -2.37
C PRO A 402 12.48 -32.16 -1.68
N GLU A 403 13.48 -32.98 -2.03
CA GLU A 403 14.83 -32.86 -1.46
C GLU A 403 15.55 -31.60 -1.94
N SER A 404 15.30 -31.20 -3.20
CA SER A 404 15.84 -29.99 -3.81
C SER A 404 14.96 -28.77 -3.49
N PRO A 405 15.54 -27.66 -3.02
CA PRO A 405 14.80 -26.42 -2.84
C PRO A 405 14.36 -25.85 -4.19
N ILE A 406 13.25 -25.10 -4.20
CA ILE A 406 12.83 -24.34 -5.40
C ILE A 406 13.69 -23.08 -5.60
N GLY A 407 14.21 -22.53 -4.49
CA GLY A 407 15.07 -21.36 -4.51
C GLY A 407 15.98 -21.33 -3.31
N CYS A 408 17.23 -20.93 -3.53
CA CYS A 408 18.21 -20.70 -2.48
C CYS A 408 18.51 -19.21 -2.43
N GLY A 409 18.20 -18.56 -1.30
CA GLY A 409 18.59 -17.18 -1.03
C GLY A 409 19.90 -17.10 -0.24
N ALA A 410 20.30 -15.88 0.14
CA ALA A 410 21.51 -15.66 0.95
C ALA A 410 21.39 -16.17 2.40
N ILE A 411 20.17 -16.14 2.96
CA ILE A 411 19.91 -16.42 4.37
C ILE A 411 19.12 -17.72 4.57
N ALA A 412 18.23 -18.04 3.63
CA ALA A 412 17.36 -19.21 3.71
C ALA A 412 17.17 -19.83 2.32
N GLN A 413 16.75 -21.09 2.29
CA GLN A 413 16.27 -21.76 1.09
C GLN A 413 14.80 -22.16 1.25
N VAL A 414 14.06 -22.19 0.14
CA VAL A 414 12.61 -22.36 0.10
C VAL A 414 12.26 -23.68 -0.56
N TYR A 415 11.25 -24.35 -0.03
CA TYR A 415 10.70 -25.60 -0.55
C TYR A 415 9.20 -25.44 -0.80
N LEU A 416 8.68 -26.14 -1.80
CA LEU A 416 7.24 -26.32 -1.98
C LEU A 416 6.86 -27.70 -1.47
N ALA A 417 6.01 -27.77 -0.45
CA ALA A 417 5.66 -29.01 0.24
C ALA A 417 4.14 -29.17 0.37
N LYS A 418 3.70 -30.40 0.65
CA LYS A 418 2.33 -30.74 1.01
C LYS A 418 2.28 -31.16 2.47
N MET A 419 1.59 -30.38 3.30
CA MET A 419 1.40 -30.69 4.71
C MET A 419 0.46 -31.89 4.90
N ASN A 420 0.72 -32.65 5.95
CA ASN A 420 -0.17 -33.73 6.35
C ASN A 420 -1.52 -33.17 6.79
N LYS A 421 -2.61 -33.86 6.41
CA LYS A 421 -4.01 -33.45 6.71
C LYS A 421 -4.22 -33.12 8.18
N ARG A 422 -3.53 -33.81 9.09
CA ARG A 422 -3.64 -33.55 10.52
C ARG A 422 -3.31 -32.09 10.84
N PHE A 423 -2.29 -31.51 10.19
CA PHE A 423 -1.76 -30.17 10.40
C PHE A 423 -2.56 -29.03 9.74
N VAL A 424 -3.69 -29.34 9.12
CA VAL A 424 -4.53 -28.36 8.40
C VAL A 424 -5.97 -28.47 8.89
N LYS A 425 -6.60 -27.34 9.22
CA LYS A 425 -7.99 -27.29 9.73
C LYS A 425 -9.07 -27.58 8.69
N SER A 426 -8.72 -27.41 7.42
CA SER A 426 -9.61 -27.50 6.27
C SER A 426 -9.44 -28.85 5.57
N ASP A 427 -10.55 -29.43 5.11
CA ASP A 427 -10.54 -30.62 4.26
C ASP A 427 -10.12 -30.30 2.81
N ASN A 428 -9.94 -29.03 2.46
CA ASN A 428 -9.49 -28.62 1.13
C ASN A 428 -8.04 -29.07 0.89
N GLU A 429 -7.80 -29.81 -0.21
CA GLU A 429 -6.45 -30.23 -0.62
C GLU A 429 -5.52 -29.05 -0.90
N HIS A 430 -6.07 -27.91 -1.36
CA HIS A 430 -5.33 -26.69 -1.63
C HIS A 430 -4.69 -26.11 -0.37
N ASP A 431 -5.45 -26.14 0.74
CA ASP A 431 -4.99 -25.74 2.07
C ASP A 431 -3.90 -26.63 2.63
N ARG A 432 -3.35 -27.60 1.90
CA ARG A 432 -2.15 -28.36 2.32
C ARG A 432 -0.89 -27.95 1.58
N LEU A 433 -1.01 -27.17 0.51
CA LEU A 433 0.11 -26.78 -0.35
C LEU A 433 0.77 -25.53 0.23
N VAL A 434 2.04 -25.66 0.63
CA VAL A 434 2.76 -24.62 1.37
C VAL A 434 4.13 -24.33 0.79
N ALA A 435 4.59 -23.09 0.98
CA ALA A 435 5.99 -22.73 0.88
C ALA A 435 6.65 -22.85 2.26
N VAL A 436 7.80 -23.53 2.33
CA VAL A 436 8.56 -23.76 3.57
C VAL A 436 9.95 -23.12 3.41
N LYS A 437 10.17 -22.02 4.11
CA LYS A 437 11.44 -21.28 4.14
C LYS A 437 12.27 -21.73 5.34
N VAL A 438 13.51 -22.13 5.10
CA VAL A 438 14.42 -22.67 6.13
C VAL A 438 15.76 -21.93 6.11
N VAL A 439 16.11 -21.32 7.24
CA VAL A 439 17.36 -20.56 7.42
C VAL A 439 18.59 -21.47 7.31
N HIS A 440 19.63 -21.02 6.60
CA HIS A 440 20.88 -21.76 6.45
C HIS A 440 21.57 -22.01 7.81
N PRO A 441 22.15 -23.20 8.02
CA PRO A 441 22.84 -23.50 9.26
C PRO A 441 24.06 -22.61 9.45
N ARG A 442 24.23 -22.05 10.65
CA ARG A 442 25.35 -21.18 11.05
C ARG A 442 25.43 -19.82 10.33
N VAL A 443 24.46 -19.49 9.48
CA VAL A 443 24.47 -18.22 8.72
C VAL A 443 24.51 -17.00 9.66
N GLU A 444 23.74 -17.05 10.74
CA GLU A 444 23.74 -16.04 11.80
C GLU A 444 25.14 -15.77 12.39
N LYS A 445 25.90 -16.83 12.68
CA LYS A 445 27.26 -16.69 13.25
C LYS A 445 28.23 -16.09 12.24
N ASN A 446 28.10 -16.47 10.96
CA ASN A 446 28.94 -15.95 9.90
C ASN A 446 28.65 -14.47 9.66
N ILE A 447 27.37 -14.09 9.57
CA ILE A 447 26.95 -12.69 9.44
C ILE A 447 27.43 -11.87 10.63
N SER A 448 27.28 -12.36 11.87
CA SER A 448 27.77 -11.65 13.06
C SER A 448 29.28 -11.39 13.02
N ARG A 449 30.08 -12.33 12.51
CA ARG A 449 31.54 -12.14 12.35
C ARG A 449 31.85 -11.13 11.26
N ASP A 450 31.17 -11.23 10.11
CA ASP A 450 31.34 -10.30 9.00
C ASP A 450 30.97 -8.86 9.43
N LEU A 451 29.88 -8.68 10.19
CA LEU A 451 29.47 -7.39 10.74
C LEU A 451 30.51 -6.81 11.71
N LYS A 452 31.08 -7.62 12.61
CA LYS A 452 32.18 -7.16 13.49
C LYS A 452 33.39 -6.67 12.69
N ILE A 453 33.75 -7.38 11.63
CA ILE A 453 34.85 -6.99 10.74
C ILE A 453 34.50 -5.68 10.01
N MET A 454 33.29 -5.56 9.49
CA MET A 454 32.81 -4.34 8.83
C MET A 454 32.81 -3.13 9.79
N SER A 455 32.31 -3.28 11.01
CA SER A 455 32.30 -2.21 12.02
C SER A 455 33.71 -1.77 12.39
N PHE A 456 34.66 -2.70 12.51
CA PHE A 456 36.06 -2.37 12.76
C PHE A 456 36.64 -1.47 11.65
N PHE A 457 36.43 -1.84 10.38
CA PHE A 457 36.93 -1.04 9.25
C PHE A 457 36.18 0.28 9.07
N ALA A 458 34.86 0.29 9.31
CA ALA A 458 34.07 1.51 9.26
C ALA A 458 34.58 2.55 10.26
N ASN A 459 34.85 2.14 11.49
CA ASN A 459 35.44 3.02 12.51
C ASN A 459 36.85 3.50 12.13
N LEU A 460 37.65 2.64 11.51
CA LEU A 460 39.01 3.01 11.07
C LEU A 460 38.97 4.04 9.93
N ILE A 461 38.06 3.89 8.97
CA ILE A 461 37.92 4.81 7.84
C ILE A 461 37.33 6.15 8.30
N ASP A 462 36.41 6.13 9.26
CA ASP A 462 35.78 7.34 9.83
C ASP A 462 36.81 8.24 10.55
N CYS A 463 37.92 7.67 11.04
CA CYS A 463 39.05 8.45 11.58
C CYS A 463 39.84 9.25 10.51
N ILE A 464 39.59 9.03 9.21
CA ILE A 464 40.27 9.75 8.13
C ILE A 464 39.58 11.11 7.92
N PRO A 465 40.29 12.25 8.10
CA PRO A 465 39.72 13.57 7.82
C PRO A 465 39.17 13.62 6.40
N THR A 466 38.00 14.24 6.20
CA THR A 466 37.19 14.27 4.94
C THR A 466 36.29 13.07 4.66
N MET A 467 36.36 11.97 5.40
CA MET A 467 35.43 10.83 5.22
C MET A 467 34.21 10.86 6.17
N GLU A 468 34.19 11.77 7.14
CA GLU A 468 33.13 11.91 8.15
C GLU A 468 31.71 12.06 7.56
N TRP A 469 31.58 12.70 6.39
CA TRP A 469 30.29 12.88 5.72
C TRP A 469 29.64 11.56 5.26
N LEU A 470 30.42 10.48 5.11
CA LEU A 470 29.92 9.13 4.79
C LEU A 470 29.35 8.41 6.02
N SER A 471 29.88 8.69 7.21
CA SER A 471 29.47 8.09 8.49
C SER A 471 29.30 6.57 8.42
N LEU A 472 30.33 5.90 7.87
CA LEU A 472 30.32 4.46 7.63
C LEU A 472 29.93 3.61 8.86
N PRO A 473 30.29 3.97 10.11
CA PRO A 473 29.85 3.20 11.27
C PRO A 473 28.33 3.10 11.40
N GLN A 474 27.62 4.21 11.16
CA GLN A 474 26.15 4.26 11.19
C GLN A 474 25.56 3.45 10.03
N GLU A 475 26.16 3.50 8.84
CA GLU A 475 25.69 2.71 7.69
C GLU A 475 25.87 1.20 7.93
N VAL A 476 26.96 0.79 8.59
CA VAL A 476 27.16 -0.61 9.00
C VAL A 476 26.15 -1.03 10.07
N GLU A 477 25.79 -0.14 10.99
CA GLU A 477 24.75 -0.39 11.99
C GLU A 477 23.38 -0.59 11.34
N GLN A 478 22.99 0.28 10.40
CA GLN A 478 21.74 0.15 9.64
C GLN A 478 21.72 -1.15 8.83
N PHE A 479 22.81 -1.46 8.15
CA PHE A 479 22.96 -2.74 7.45
C PHE A 479 22.89 -3.95 8.40
N SER A 480 23.44 -3.84 9.62
CA SER A 480 23.35 -4.87 10.65
C SER A 480 21.90 -5.11 11.06
N ILE A 481 21.11 -4.06 11.28
CA ILE A 481 19.68 -4.17 11.62
C ILE A 481 18.95 -4.93 10.51
N LEU A 482 19.12 -4.49 9.25
CA LEU A 482 18.53 -5.12 8.07
C LEU A 482 18.83 -6.62 7.99
N MET A 483 20.10 -7.00 8.17
CA MET A 483 20.53 -8.40 8.10
C MET A 483 19.95 -9.24 9.23
N ASN A 484 19.84 -8.67 10.44
CA ASN A 484 19.33 -9.39 11.60
C ASN A 484 17.81 -9.59 11.56
N LEU A 485 17.06 -8.65 10.98
CA LEU A 485 15.62 -8.80 10.76
C LEU A 485 15.30 -10.03 9.89
N GLN A 486 16.11 -10.26 8.85
CA GLN A 486 15.95 -11.42 7.97
C GLN A 486 16.37 -12.77 8.61
N LEU A 487 17.08 -12.76 9.74
CA LEU A 487 17.53 -13.98 10.42
C LEU A 487 16.45 -14.60 11.31
N ASP A 488 15.39 -13.86 11.63
CA ASP A 488 14.26 -14.31 12.43
C ASP A 488 12.99 -14.34 11.58
N LEU A 489 12.67 -15.52 11.02
CA LEU A 489 11.54 -15.65 10.09
C LEU A 489 10.15 -15.38 10.72
N ARG A 490 10.07 -15.21 12.05
CA ARG A 490 8.84 -14.72 12.70
C ARG A 490 8.55 -13.27 12.31
N ILE A 491 9.57 -12.46 12.07
CA ILE A 491 9.43 -11.06 11.67
C ILE A 491 8.73 -10.98 10.30
N GLU A 492 9.17 -11.79 9.34
CA GLU A 492 8.51 -11.92 8.04
C GLU A 492 7.05 -12.37 8.19
N SER A 493 6.78 -13.35 9.07
CA SER A 493 5.41 -13.76 9.41
C SER A 493 4.56 -12.61 9.97
N TYR A 494 5.13 -11.75 10.82
CA TYR A 494 4.44 -10.58 11.36
C TYR A 494 4.14 -9.55 10.27
N ASN A 495 5.12 -9.28 9.41
CA ASN A 495 4.98 -8.34 8.30
C ASN A 495 3.88 -8.81 7.33
N LEU A 496 3.88 -10.10 6.95
CA LEU A 496 2.84 -10.70 6.11
C LEU A 496 1.45 -10.53 6.72
N ASN A 497 1.27 -10.83 8.01
CA ASN A 497 -0.03 -10.65 8.66
C ASN A 497 -0.46 -9.17 8.70
N LYS A 498 0.46 -8.24 9.02
CA LYS A 498 0.19 -6.80 9.03
C LYS A 498 -0.19 -6.29 7.63
N PHE A 499 0.46 -6.78 6.57
CA PHE A 499 0.06 -6.49 5.20
C PHE A 499 -1.33 -7.05 4.87
N ARG A 500 -1.63 -8.30 5.24
CA ARG A 500 -2.96 -8.91 5.04
C ARG A 500 -4.07 -8.12 5.74
N GLU A 501 -3.82 -7.62 6.94
CA GLU A 501 -4.75 -6.74 7.66
C GLU A 501 -4.96 -5.42 6.92
N LYS A 502 -3.88 -4.75 6.48
CA LYS A 502 -3.95 -3.47 5.77
C LYS A 502 -4.58 -3.57 4.38
N PHE A 503 -4.59 -4.75 3.78
CA PHE A 503 -5.19 -5.03 2.47
C PHE A 503 -6.44 -5.92 2.55
N ALA A 504 -7.04 -6.08 3.73
CA ALA A 504 -8.21 -6.94 3.93
C ALA A 504 -9.40 -6.56 3.03
N ASP A 505 -9.59 -5.26 2.77
CA ASP A 505 -10.66 -4.74 1.93
C ASP A 505 -10.31 -4.69 0.43
N SER A 506 -9.08 -5.06 0.07
CA SER A 506 -8.60 -5.01 -1.32
C SER A 506 -8.76 -6.37 -2.00
N THR A 507 -9.39 -6.37 -3.17
CA THR A 507 -9.45 -7.55 -4.06
C THR A 507 -8.27 -7.61 -5.03
N ASP A 508 -7.53 -6.50 -5.18
CA ASP A 508 -6.47 -6.34 -6.17
C ASP A 508 -5.11 -6.85 -5.71
N VAL A 509 -4.92 -6.98 -4.38
CA VAL A 509 -3.64 -7.33 -3.76
C VAL A 509 -3.85 -8.46 -2.76
N MET A 510 -2.92 -9.41 -2.73
CA MET A 510 -2.89 -10.51 -1.77
C MET A 510 -1.47 -10.73 -1.26
N PHE A 511 -1.38 -11.16 0.00
CA PHE A 511 -0.16 -11.64 0.65
C PHE A 511 -0.41 -13.08 1.17
N PRO A 512 0.58 -13.99 1.08
CA PRO A 512 0.43 -15.37 1.54
C PRO A 512 0.14 -15.41 3.04
N LYS A 513 -0.72 -16.33 3.49
CA LYS A 513 -1.01 -16.49 4.91
C LYS A 513 0.10 -17.29 5.58
N PRO A 514 0.75 -16.75 6.62
CA PRO A 514 1.63 -17.53 7.47
C PRO A 514 0.82 -18.57 8.26
N ARG A 515 1.28 -19.82 8.25
CA ARG A 515 0.66 -20.94 8.97
C ARG A 515 1.46 -21.37 10.19
N TYR A 516 2.78 -21.29 10.09
CA TYR A 516 3.67 -21.59 11.18
C TYR A 516 4.93 -20.74 11.05
N SER A 517 5.43 -20.21 12.16
CA SER A 517 6.69 -19.48 12.17
C SER A 517 7.49 -19.74 13.45
N SER A 518 8.79 -19.81 13.25
CA SER A 518 9.82 -19.88 14.28
C SER A 518 11.02 -19.05 13.79
N ARG A 519 12.04 -18.85 14.63
CA ARG A 519 13.24 -18.10 14.22
C ARG A 519 13.87 -18.62 12.93
N LYS A 520 13.84 -19.95 12.69
CA LYS A 520 14.55 -20.59 11.57
C LYS A 520 13.65 -21.15 10.47
N VAL A 521 12.33 -21.20 10.69
CA VAL A 521 11.37 -21.82 9.78
C VAL A 521 10.15 -20.92 9.66
N LEU A 522 9.73 -20.65 8.42
CA LEU A 522 8.45 -20.05 8.08
C LEU A 522 7.72 -20.99 7.11
N ILE A 523 6.45 -21.27 7.41
CA ILE A 523 5.54 -22.00 6.55
C ILE A 523 4.38 -21.07 6.24
N GLU A 524 4.11 -20.88 4.95
CA GLU A 524 3.07 -20.00 4.44
C GLU A 524 2.34 -20.64 3.25
N ASP A 525 1.20 -20.06 2.88
CA ASP A 525 0.45 -20.50 1.71
C ASP A 525 1.30 -20.45 0.44
N ARG A 526 1.21 -21.50 -0.37
CA ARG A 526 1.84 -21.50 -1.69
C ARG A 526 1.10 -20.55 -2.63
N ILE A 527 1.84 -19.64 -3.27
CA ILE A 527 1.30 -18.79 -4.33
C ILE A 527 1.45 -19.48 -5.68
N TYR A 528 0.33 -19.66 -6.38
CA TYR A 528 0.26 -20.07 -7.78
C TYR A 528 -0.04 -18.84 -8.63
N GLY A 529 0.97 -18.30 -9.31
CA GLY A 529 0.81 -17.15 -10.19
C GLY A 529 1.92 -17.10 -11.24
N VAL A 530 1.80 -16.16 -12.16
CA VAL A 530 2.85 -15.88 -13.15
C VAL A 530 3.85 -14.89 -12.56
N SER A 531 5.14 -15.17 -12.66
CA SER A 531 6.16 -14.24 -12.15
C SER A 531 6.12 -12.92 -12.92
N MET A 532 6.23 -11.79 -12.20
CA MET A 532 6.33 -10.48 -12.85
C MET A 532 7.54 -10.41 -13.81
N ASN A 533 8.64 -11.11 -13.53
CA ASN A 533 9.76 -11.21 -14.46
C ASN A 533 9.37 -11.77 -15.83
N ASP A 534 8.45 -12.73 -15.89
CA ASP A 534 8.01 -13.33 -17.14
C ASP A 534 7.00 -12.45 -17.87
N ILE A 535 6.16 -11.74 -17.11
CA ILE A 535 5.25 -10.71 -17.65
C ILE A 535 6.04 -9.57 -18.28
N LEU A 536 7.09 -9.08 -17.62
CA LEU A 536 7.95 -8.00 -18.13
C LEU A 536 8.71 -8.36 -19.42
N LYS A 537 8.90 -9.66 -19.72
CA LYS A 537 9.50 -10.10 -20.99
C LYS A 537 8.54 -9.93 -22.17
N VAL A 538 7.24 -9.81 -21.92
CA VAL A 538 6.21 -9.63 -22.96
C VAL A 538 6.44 -8.28 -23.65
N LYS A 539 6.86 -8.33 -24.93
CA LYS A 539 7.06 -7.12 -25.72
C LYS A 539 5.72 -6.45 -25.99
N HIS A 540 5.66 -5.14 -25.82
CA HIS A 540 4.49 -4.35 -26.18
C HIS A 540 4.14 -4.56 -27.66
N THR A 541 3.02 -5.23 -27.91
CA THR A 541 2.22 -4.93 -29.09
C THR A 541 1.35 -3.75 -28.70
N ASN A 542 1.28 -2.71 -29.54
CA ASN A 542 0.64 -1.43 -29.20
C ASN A 542 -0.72 -1.67 -28.51
N HIS A 543 -0.82 -1.27 -27.24
CA HIS A 543 -2.01 -1.27 -26.38
C HIS A 543 -2.48 -2.61 -25.78
N ASP A 544 -1.59 -3.39 -25.15
CA ASP A 544 -2.02 -4.47 -24.28
C ASP A 544 -2.64 -3.91 -22.97
N LYS A 545 -3.97 -3.80 -22.97
CA LYS A 545 -4.76 -3.30 -21.84
C LYS A 545 -4.50 -4.09 -20.56
N MET A 546 -4.16 -5.38 -20.64
CA MET A 546 -3.89 -6.21 -19.46
C MET A 546 -2.63 -5.73 -18.73
N LEU A 547 -1.55 -5.44 -19.47
CA LEU A 547 -0.31 -4.92 -18.89
C LEU A 547 -0.54 -3.57 -18.20
N LYS A 548 -1.37 -2.71 -18.80
CA LYS A 548 -1.81 -1.46 -18.17
C LYS A 548 -2.57 -1.70 -16.86
N TYR A 549 -3.53 -2.62 -16.84
CA TYR A 549 -4.25 -2.98 -15.61
C TYR A 549 -3.35 -3.52 -14.50
N ILE A 550 -2.29 -4.28 -14.85
CA ILE A 550 -1.28 -4.75 -13.90
C ILE A 550 -0.48 -3.56 -13.36
N SER A 551 -0.04 -2.66 -14.26
CA SER A 551 0.72 -1.45 -13.91
C SER A 551 -0.07 -0.53 -12.96
N ASP A 552 -1.33 -0.25 -13.28
CA ASP A 552 -2.22 0.61 -12.48
C ASP A 552 -2.37 0.07 -11.04
N ARG A 553 -2.64 -1.23 -10.89
CA ARG A 553 -2.76 -1.89 -9.57
C ARG A 553 -1.44 -1.88 -8.79
N LEU A 554 -0.32 -2.03 -9.48
CA LEU A 554 0.99 -2.04 -8.86
C LEU A 554 1.33 -0.67 -8.28
N ILE A 555 1.01 0.41 -9.00
CA ILE A 555 1.17 1.77 -8.50
C ILE A 555 0.22 2.06 -7.34
N ASP A 556 -1.07 1.76 -7.49
CA ASP A 556 -2.07 2.09 -6.47
C ASP A 556 -1.76 1.35 -5.15
N SER A 557 -1.36 0.08 -5.22
CA SER A 557 -0.95 -0.70 -4.05
C SER A 557 0.32 -0.16 -3.39
N PHE A 558 1.33 0.23 -4.19
CA PHE A 558 2.56 0.80 -3.65
C PHE A 558 2.35 2.16 -2.99
N LEU A 559 1.60 3.07 -3.64
CA LEU A 559 1.29 4.38 -3.07
C LEU A 559 0.46 4.25 -1.79
N LYS A 560 -0.45 3.27 -1.72
CA LYS A 560 -1.14 2.94 -0.47
C LYS A 560 -0.15 2.51 0.62
N MET A 561 0.74 1.55 0.34
CA MET A 561 1.75 1.08 1.31
C MET A 561 2.62 2.23 1.84
N MET A 562 3.08 3.09 0.92
CA MET A 562 4.01 4.17 1.23
C MET A 562 3.35 5.35 1.95
N ILE A 563 2.24 5.86 1.41
CA ILE A 563 1.69 7.15 1.83
C ILE A 563 0.57 6.97 2.86
N LEU A 564 -0.40 6.09 2.58
CA LEU A 564 -1.56 5.87 3.45
C LEU A 564 -1.21 5.02 4.67
N ASP A 565 -0.52 3.91 4.42
CA ASP A 565 -0.26 2.90 5.42
C ASP A 565 1.03 3.19 6.22
N ASN A 566 1.97 3.95 5.66
CA ASN A 566 3.32 4.13 6.20
C ASN A 566 3.99 2.78 6.56
N PHE A 567 3.84 1.78 5.70
CA PHE A 567 4.37 0.44 5.91
C PHE A 567 4.66 -0.16 4.54
N THR A 568 5.90 0.01 4.09
CA THR A 568 6.31 -0.22 2.69
C THR A 568 7.16 -1.47 2.57
N HIS A 569 6.83 -2.34 1.61
CA HIS A 569 7.67 -3.48 1.27
C HIS A 569 9.04 -3.00 0.76
N ALA A 570 10.10 -3.20 1.54
CA ALA A 570 11.41 -2.57 1.29
C ALA A 570 12.27 -3.30 0.26
N ASP A 571 12.00 -4.60 0.01
CA ASP A 571 12.69 -5.42 -1.00
C ASP A 571 11.76 -5.75 -2.18
N LEU A 572 11.03 -4.74 -2.68
CA LEU A 572 10.06 -4.93 -3.75
C LEU A 572 10.75 -4.93 -5.12
N HIS A 573 10.97 -6.11 -5.68
CA HIS A 573 11.49 -6.30 -7.04
C HIS A 573 10.62 -7.32 -7.81
N PRO A 574 10.73 -7.43 -9.14
CA PRO A 574 9.86 -8.31 -9.94
C PRO A 574 9.93 -9.81 -9.60
N GLY A 575 10.92 -10.24 -8.82
CA GLY A 575 11.01 -11.62 -8.33
C GLY A 575 10.08 -11.90 -7.16
N ASN A 576 9.70 -10.86 -6.41
CA ASN A 576 8.82 -10.93 -5.25
C ASN A 576 7.36 -10.59 -5.59
N ILE A 577 7.03 -10.45 -6.87
CA ILE A 577 5.70 -10.12 -7.37
C ILE A 577 5.23 -11.22 -8.31
N PHE A 578 4.09 -11.82 -7.97
CA PHE A 578 3.36 -12.75 -8.82
C PHE A 578 2.02 -12.15 -9.22
N VAL A 579 1.49 -12.55 -10.36
CA VAL A 579 0.18 -12.11 -10.84
C VAL A 579 -0.71 -13.33 -11.01
N LYS A 580 -1.84 -13.32 -10.31
CA LYS A 580 -2.96 -14.25 -10.48
C LYS A 580 -4.00 -13.64 -11.40
N PHE A 581 -4.71 -14.46 -12.15
CA PHE A 581 -5.85 -14.02 -12.96
C PHE A 581 -7.13 -14.62 -12.40
N ILE A 582 -8.01 -13.76 -11.89
CA ILE A 582 -9.27 -14.14 -11.25
C ILE A 582 -10.45 -13.63 -12.08
N LYS A 583 -11.57 -14.35 -12.08
CA LYS A 583 -12.74 -13.95 -12.86
C LYS A 583 -13.57 -12.95 -12.05
N ALA A 584 -13.78 -11.76 -12.60
CA ALA A 584 -14.57 -10.73 -11.94
C ALA A 584 -15.98 -10.62 -12.56
N ASP A 585 -16.93 -10.10 -11.80
CA ASP A 585 -18.22 -9.67 -12.34
C ASP A 585 -18.01 -8.53 -13.37
N LYS A 586 -19.03 -8.20 -14.18
CA LYS A 586 -18.99 -7.21 -15.28
C LYS A 586 -18.45 -5.84 -14.86
N ASN A 587 -18.54 -5.49 -13.58
CA ASN A 587 -18.02 -4.24 -13.02
C ASN A 587 -16.55 -4.30 -12.59
N HIS A 588 -15.84 -5.41 -12.81
CA HIS A 588 -14.40 -5.61 -12.54
C HIS A 588 -13.96 -5.37 -11.08
N LYS A 589 -14.91 -5.36 -10.12
CA LYS A 589 -14.67 -5.00 -8.70
C LYS A 589 -14.91 -6.11 -7.69
N VAL A 590 -15.71 -7.12 -8.03
CA VAL A 590 -16.04 -8.23 -7.13
C VAL A 590 -15.58 -9.54 -7.79
N PRO A 591 -14.65 -10.28 -7.17
CA PRO A 591 -14.36 -11.64 -7.59
C PRO A 591 -15.66 -12.44 -7.52
N LEU A 592 -16.04 -13.10 -8.62
CA LEU A 592 -17.05 -14.16 -8.52
C LEU A 592 -16.48 -15.25 -7.58
N ASN A 593 -17.31 -16.10 -6.95
CA ASN A 593 -16.82 -17.26 -6.17
C ASN A 593 -15.88 -18.10 -7.07
N THR A 594 -14.59 -17.79 -7.01
CA THR A 594 -13.62 -18.27 -8.00
C THR A 594 -13.05 -19.55 -7.43
N ASN A 595 -13.14 -20.63 -8.19
CA ASN A 595 -12.57 -21.89 -7.78
C ASN A 595 -11.05 -21.78 -7.80
N GLU A 596 -10.38 -21.84 -6.64
CA GLU A 596 -8.92 -21.72 -6.53
C GLU A 596 -8.19 -22.73 -7.42
N PHE A 597 -8.75 -23.93 -7.59
CA PHE A 597 -8.20 -24.94 -8.49
C PHE A 597 -8.16 -24.50 -9.96
N GLU A 598 -9.13 -23.70 -10.41
CA GLU A 598 -9.16 -23.16 -11.78
C GLU A 598 -8.08 -22.08 -11.96
N VAL A 599 -7.93 -21.19 -10.98
CA VAL A 599 -6.91 -20.13 -10.97
C VAL A 599 -5.51 -20.74 -10.97
N ASP A 600 -5.29 -21.79 -10.18
CA ASP A 600 -4.02 -22.50 -10.11
C ASP A 600 -3.68 -23.22 -11.41
N ARG A 601 -4.68 -23.89 -12.01
CA ARG A 601 -4.52 -24.57 -13.30
C ARG A 601 -4.17 -23.56 -14.39
N LEU A 602 -4.89 -22.45 -14.46
CA LEU A 602 -4.61 -21.37 -15.40
C LEU A 602 -3.20 -20.83 -15.19
N SER A 603 -2.83 -20.51 -13.95
CA SER A 603 -1.49 -20.00 -13.61
C SER A 603 -0.39 -20.99 -14.01
N SER A 604 -0.63 -22.29 -13.80
CA SER A 604 0.31 -23.35 -14.19
C SER A 604 0.47 -23.46 -15.71
N GLN A 605 -0.62 -23.29 -16.47
CA GLN A 605 -0.58 -23.25 -17.93
C GLN A 605 0.21 -22.02 -18.43
N LEU A 606 -0.08 -20.84 -17.88
CA LEU A 606 0.60 -19.59 -18.27
C LEU A 606 2.11 -19.66 -18.01
N ASN A 607 2.54 -20.26 -16.89
CA ASN A 607 3.96 -20.44 -16.56
C ASN A 607 4.73 -21.36 -17.54
N GLN A 608 4.03 -22.20 -18.31
CA GLN A 608 4.66 -23.08 -19.31
C GLN A 608 4.71 -22.45 -20.71
N MET A 609 3.98 -21.35 -20.95
CA MET A 609 3.89 -20.71 -22.26
C MET A 609 5.16 -19.91 -22.58
N GLN A 610 5.49 -19.85 -23.87
CA GLN A 610 6.52 -18.92 -24.35
C GLN A 610 5.97 -17.48 -24.45
N THR A 611 6.85 -16.49 -24.41
CA THR A 611 6.49 -15.06 -24.38
C THR A 611 5.47 -14.61 -25.45
N PRO A 612 5.57 -15.02 -26.74
CA PRO A 612 4.60 -14.60 -27.76
C PRO A 612 3.20 -15.21 -27.57
N GLU A 613 3.13 -16.42 -27.02
CA GLU A 613 1.88 -17.11 -26.70
C GLU A 613 1.24 -16.47 -25.47
N LEU A 614 2.04 -16.22 -24.43
CA LEU A 614 1.61 -15.54 -23.21
C LEU A 614 0.92 -14.20 -23.52
N SER A 615 1.50 -13.37 -24.39
CA SER A 615 0.91 -12.07 -24.80
C SER A 615 -0.51 -12.21 -25.37
N LYS A 616 -0.71 -13.18 -26.27
CA LYS A 616 -2.02 -13.43 -26.87
C LYS A 616 -3.02 -13.90 -25.82
N THR A 617 -2.58 -14.80 -24.94
CA THR A 617 -3.41 -15.35 -23.86
C THR A 617 -3.81 -14.28 -22.85
N LEU A 618 -2.91 -13.36 -22.47
CA LEU A 618 -3.24 -12.23 -21.59
C LEU A 618 -4.33 -11.33 -22.17
N THR A 619 -4.24 -11.04 -23.48
CA THR A 619 -5.28 -10.28 -24.18
C THR A 619 -6.62 -11.03 -24.21
N GLN A 620 -6.59 -12.36 -24.37
CA GLN A 620 -7.79 -13.20 -24.34
C GLN A 620 -8.42 -13.24 -22.95
N LEU A 621 -7.63 -13.41 -21.89
CA LEU A 621 -8.09 -13.42 -20.50
C LEU A 621 -8.86 -12.15 -20.16
N LEU A 622 -8.38 -10.99 -20.60
CA LEU A 622 -9.10 -9.73 -20.40
C LEU A 622 -10.48 -9.73 -21.09
N ARG A 623 -10.57 -10.30 -22.30
CA ARG A 623 -11.86 -10.42 -23.04
C ARG A 623 -12.83 -11.39 -22.36
N GLU A 624 -12.31 -12.39 -21.68
CA GLU A 624 -13.08 -13.38 -20.93
C GLU A 624 -13.51 -12.92 -19.53
N GLY A 625 -13.13 -11.69 -19.14
CA GLY A 625 -13.50 -11.08 -17.86
C GLY A 625 -12.56 -11.42 -16.70
N TYR A 626 -11.33 -11.87 -16.99
CA TYR A 626 -10.31 -12.05 -15.96
C TYR A 626 -9.65 -10.72 -15.62
N VAL A 627 -9.42 -10.50 -14.33
CA VAL A 627 -8.67 -9.36 -13.79
C VAL A 627 -7.40 -9.86 -13.09
N PRO A 628 -6.30 -9.08 -13.14
CA PRO A 628 -5.08 -9.41 -12.44
C PRO A 628 -5.20 -9.10 -10.94
N GLN A 629 -4.74 -10.03 -10.10
CA GLN A 629 -4.53 -9.84 -8.67
C GLN A 629 -3.04 -9.98 -8.37
N LEU A 630 -2.47 -8.95 -7.75
CA LEU A 630 -1.06 -8.90 -7.40
C LEU A 630 -0.81 -9.69 -6.12
N CYS A 631 0.17 -10.58 -6.15
CA CYS A 631 0.58 -11.39 -5.01
C CYS A 631 2.01 -11.00 -4.63
N PHE A 632 2.17 -10.36 -3.49
CA PHE A 632 3.48 -9.99 -2.95
C PHE A 632 3.99 -11.08 -2.01
N ILE A 633 5.24 -11.49 -2.18
CA ILE A 633 5.93 -12.48 -1.35
C ILE A 633 7.22 -11.89 -0.76
N ASP A 634 7.86 -12.61 0.17
CA ASP A 634 9.14 -12.22 0.79
C ASP A 634 9.09 -10.86 1.51
N ALA A 635 8.10 -10.69 2.39
CA ALA A 635 7.93 -9.49 3.22
C ALA A 635 8.90 -9.45 4.42
N GLY A 636 10.12 -10.00 4.25
CA GLY A 636 11.14 -10.05 5.30
C GLY A 636 11.70 -8.68 5.68
N LEU A 637 11.58 -7.70 4.77
CA LEU A 637 11.99 -6.32 5.00
C LEU A 637 10.82 -5.36 4.74
N VAL A 638 10.61 -4.46 5.69
CA VAL A 638 9.61 -3.40 5.59
C VAL A 638 10.21 -2.11 6.10
N THR A 639 9.91 -1.00 5.46
CA THR A 639 10.29 0.34 5.93
C THR A 639 9.05 1.08 6.44
N GLU A 640 9.17 1.66 7.61
CA GLU A 640 8.18 2.55 8.23
C GLU A 640 8.89 3.84 8.62
N LEU A 641 8.33 5.00 8.26
CA LEU A 641 8.88 6.28 8.70
C LEU A 641 8.35 6.60 10.09
N ASP A 642 9.23 7.03 11.00
CA ASP A 642 8.77 7.62 12.26
C ASP A 642 8.00 8.93 12.01
N ASP A 643 7.35 9.47 13.04
CA ASP A 643 6.51 10.67 12.90
C ASP A 643 7.26 11.88 12.33
N ARG A 644 8.53 12.05 12.71
CA ARG A 644 9.37 13.16 12.26
C ARG A 644 9.72 12.99 10.78
N ASN A 645 10.13 11.80 10.40
CA ASN A 645 10.58 11.46 9.04
C ASN A 645 9.40 11.41 8.08
N ARG A 646 8.23 10.96 8.54
CA ARG A 646 6.97 11.01 7.80
C ARG A 646 6.55 12.46 7.55
N PHE A 647 6.60 13.31 8.56
CA PHE A 647 6.36 14.75 8.37
C PHE A 647 7.35 15.36 7.38
N ASN A 648 8.63 15.02 7.51
CA ASN A 648 9.70 15.51 6.63
C ASN A 648 9.47 15.10 5.17
N PHE A 649 9.13 13.83 4.95
CA PHE A 649 8.78 13.27 3.65
C PHE A 649 7.57 13.98 3.05
N ILE A 650 6.47 14.10 3.81
CA ILE A 650 5.23 14.73 3.32
C ILE A 650 5.47 16.20 2.95
N SER A 651 6.21 16.97 3.75
CA SER A 651 6.45 18.38 3.39
C SER A 651 7.43 18.56 2.23
N LEU A 652 8.41 17.67 2.06
CA LEU A 652 9.24 17.66 0.85
C LEU A 652 8.41 17.26 -0.38
N PHE A 653 7.58 16.23 -0.27
CA PHE A 653 6.68 15.78 -1.32
C PHE A 653 5.70 16.91 -1.71
N ASN A 654 5.13 17.61 -0.73
CA ASN A 654 4.24 18.75 -0.96
C ASN A 654 4.96 19.91 -1.68
N ALA A 655 6.21 20.22 -1.32
CA ALA A 655 6.99 21.25 -2.01
C ALA A 655 7.23 20.87 -3.48
N LEU A 656 7.62 19.62 -3.75
CA LEU A 656 7.75 19.11 -5.11
C LEU A 656 6.43 19.14 -5.87
N ALA A 657 5.32 18.79 -5.21
CA ALA A 657 4.01 18.75 -5.84
C ALA A 657 3.44 20.14 -6.16
N GLN A 658 3.84 21.16 -5.41
CA GLN A 658 3.54 22.57 -5.69
C GLN A 658 4.48 23.18 -6.73
N PHE A 659 5.43 22.39 -7.25
CA PHE A 659 6.52 22.85 -8.09
C PHE A 659 7.35 23.97 -7.45
N ASP A 660 7.54 23.91 -6.14
CA ASP A 660 8.42 24.80 -5.35
C ASP A 660 9.75 24.10 -5.09
N GLY A 661 10.65 24.17 -6.06
CA GLY A 661 11.93 23.46 -5.98
C GLY A 661 12.94 24.14 -5.06
N TYR A 662 12.84 25.46 -4.87
CA TYR A 662 13.66 26.16 -3.89
C TYR A 662 13.33 25.70 -2.48
N LYS A 663 12.03 25.64 -2.12
CA LYS A 663 11.62 25.11 -0.82
C LYS A 663 11.98 23.64 -0.67
N ALA A 664 11.81 22.83 -1.72
CA ALA A 664 12.24 21.43 -1.69
C ALA A 664 13.75 21.31 -1.38
N GLY A 665 14.60 22.10 -2.05
CA GLY A 665 16.04 22.11 -1.80
C GLY A 665 16.41 22.59 -0.39
N GLU A 666 15.69 23.57 0.14
CA GLU A 666 15.86 24.03 1.53
C GLU A 666 15.50 22.94 2.54
N LEU A 667 14.33 22.31 2.38
CA LEU A 667 13.88 21.24 3.26
C LEU A 667 14.85 20.05 3.27
N MET A 668 15.46 19.71 2.13
CA MET A 668 16.47 18.65 2.06
C MET A 668 17.73 18.96 2.86
N ILE A 669 18.17 20.23 2.89
CA ILE A 669 19.37 20.63 3.64
C ILE A 669 19.03 20.68 5.14
N GLU A 670 17.97 21.39 5.51
CA GLU A 670 17.57 21.60 6.91
C GLU A 670 17.26 20.29 7.64
N ARG A 671 16.79 19.29 6.89
CA ARG A 671 16.38 17.98 7.43
C ARG A 671 17.42 16.89 7.18
N SER A 672 18.59 17.26 6.63
CA SER A 672 19.72 16.34 6.53
C SER A 672 20.28 16.01 7.91
N LYS A 673 20.94 14.84 8.05
CA LYS A 673 21.53 14.43 9.34
C LYS A 673 22.64 15.36 9.81
N THR A 674 23.36 15.95 8.86
CA THR A 674 24.52 16.85 9.08
C THR A 674 24.42 18.06 8.14
N PRO A 675 23.51 19.02 8.40
CA PRO A 675 23.32 20.19 7.53
C PRO A 675 24.61 20.99 7.34
N GLU A 676 25.49 20.99 8.33
CA GLU A 676 26.80 21.66 8.33
C GLU A 676 27.80 21.06 7.33
N THR A 677 27.63 19.81 6.90
CA THR A 677 28.52 19.20 5.90
C THR A 677 28.14 19.57 4.46
N ALA A 678 26.97 20.19 4.26
CA ALA A 678 26.48 20.54 2.93
C ALA A 678 27.31 21.68 2.32
N VAL A 679 27.80 21.45 1.10
CA VAL A 679 28.67 22.38 0.37
C VAL A 679 27.84 23.20 -0.62
N ASN A 680 28.05 24.52 -0.65
CA ASN A 680 27.35 25.44 -1.57
C ASN A 680 25.82 25.31 -1.52
N THR A 681 25.25 25.40 -0.32
CA THR A 681 23.81 25.22 -0.03
C THR A 681 22.89 26.04 -0.93
N GLU A 682 23.19 27.32 -1.18
CA GLU A 682 22.37 28.16 -2.07
C GLU A 682 22.41 27.70 -3.54
N VAL A 683 23.58 27.23 -4.01
CA VAL A 683 23.69 26.66 -5.36
C VAL A 683 22.88 25.38 -5.48
N PHE A 684 22.86 24.57 -4.42
CA PHE A 684 22.01 23.38 -4.37
C PHE A 684 20.52 23.75 -4.48
N LYS A 685 20.02 24.67 -3.64
CA LYS A 685 18.61 25.12 -3.69
C LYS A 685 18.22 25.64 -5.08
N LEU A 686 19.07 26.47 -5.70
CA LEU A 686 18.85 26.98 -7.06
C LEU A 686 18.86 25.89 -8.14
N LYS A 687 19.69 24.85 -7.99
CA LYS A 687 19.70 23.72 -8.92
C LYS A 687 18.45 22.86 -8.79
N VAL A 688 17.96 22.63 -7.56
CA VAL A 688 16.68 21.94 -7.33
C VAL A 688 15.51 22.74 -7.92
N GLU A 689 15.49 24.06 -7.71
CA GLU A 689 14.50 24.96 -8.32
C GLU A 689 14.48 24.85 -9.86
N ARG A 690 15.66 24.89 -10.49
CA ARG A 690 15.77 24.71 -11.94
C ARG A 690 15.28 23.33 -12.42
N LEU A 691 15.53 22.28 -11.65
CA LEU A 691 15.06 20.92 -11.99
C LEU A 691 13.53 20.84 -11.92
N VAL A 692 12.95 21.35 -10.84
CA VAL A 692 11.49 21.36 -10.64
C VAL A 692 10.81 22.27 -11.66
N SER A 693 11.37 23.44 -11.97
CA SER A 693 10.87 24.32 -13.03
C SER A 693 10.87 23.65 -14.41
N LYS A 694 11.92 22.89 -14.76
CA LYS A 694 11.93 22.10 -16.01
C LYS A 694 10.83 21.04 -16.03
N VAL A 695 10.56 20.42 -14.90
CA VAL A 695 9.47 19.44 -14.77
C VAL A 695 8.12 20.11 -14.86
N LYS A 696 7.96 21.31 -14.27
CA LYS A 696 6.75 22.13 -14.41
C LYS A 696 6.45 22.42 -15.87
N GLU A 697 7.43 22.90 -16.64
CA GLU A 697 7.30 23.15 -18.08
C GLU A 697 6.91 21.88 -18.86
N ARG A 698 7.51 20.74 -18.54
CA ARG A 698 7.19 19.44 -19.16
C ARG A 698 5.87 18.83 -18.72
N THR A 699 5.37 19.19 -17.55
CA THR A 699 4.06 18.76 -17.04
C THR A 699 2.93 19.60 -17.66
N PHE A 700 3.20 20.85 -18.04
CA PHE A 700 2.23 21.70 -18.73
C PHE A 700 2.31 21.61 -20.26
N THR A 701 3.45 21.21 -20.82
CA THR A 701 3.53 20.72 -22.20
C THR A 701 3.12 19.23 -22.20
N LEU A 702 2.60 18.68 -23.31
CA LEU A 702 1.98 17.35 -23.36
C LEU A 702 2.92 16.13 -23.05
N GLY A 703 4.06 16.31 -22.40
CA GLY A 703 5.03 15.26 -22.12
C GLY A 703 4.72 14.41 -20.88
N THR A 704 5.13 13.14 -20.92
CA THR A 704 5.22 12.24 -19.77
C THR A 704 6.48 12.59 -18.97
N VAL A 705 6.34 13.06 -17.73
CA VAL A 705 7.50 13.33 -16.87
C VAL A 705 7.89 12.06 -16.11
N SER A 706 9.17 11.71 -16.18
CA SER A 706 9.80 10.72 -15.30
C SER A 706 10.07 11.31 -13.93
N ILE A 707 9.35 10.83 -12.91
CA ILE A 707 9.69 11.19 -11.53
C ILE A 707 11.05 10.57 -11.18
N GLY A 708 11.41 9.47 -11.81
CA GLY A 708 12.67 8.79 -11.60
C GLY A 708 13.85 9.54 -12.18
N ASP A 709 13.70 10.21 -13.33
CA ASP A 709 14.76 11.08 -13.87
C ASP A 709 14.96 12.31 -12.98
N LEU A 710 13.86 12.81 -12.39
CA LEU A 710 13.91 13.92 -11.42
C LEU A 710 14.62 13.46 -10.14
N LEU A 711 14.20 12.35 -9.55
CA LEU A 711 14.79 11.80 -8.33
C LEU A 711 16.26 11.43 -8.56
N ASP A 712 16.60 10.81 -9.68
CA ASP A 712 18.00 10.49 -10.03
C ASP A 712 18.87 11.76 -10.21
N SER A 713 18.32 12.80 -10.85
CA SER A 713 19.00 14.10 -10.93
C SER A 713 19.17 14.73 -9.54
N MET A 714 18.16 14.59 -8.68
CA MET A 714 18.16 15.06 -7.29
C MET A 714 19.23 14.34 -6.46
N LEU A 715 19.31 13.01 -6.53
CA LEU A 715 20.35 12.21 -5.87
C LEU A 715 21.77 12.59 -6.36
N GLY A 716 21.94 12.89 -7.65
CA GLY A 716 23.20 13.41 -8.17
C GLY A 716 23.59 14.79 -7.59
N MET A 717 22.61 15.66 -7.34
CA MET A 717 22.82 16.95 -6.68
C MET A 717 23.16 16.77 -5.21
N VAL A 718 22.45 15.89 -4.51
CA VAL A 718 22.69 15.52 -3.10
C VAL A 718 24.14 15.07 -2.93
N ARG A 719 24.61 14.16 -3.81
CA ARG A 719 25.99 13.68 -3.81
C ARG A 719 27.02 14.77 -4.07
N SER A 720 26.79 15.64 -5.06
CA SER A 720 27.76 16.69 -5.42
C SER A 720 27.85 17.85 -4.43
N HIS A 721 26.84 18.03 -3.57
CA HIS A 721 26.78 19.08 -2.54
C HIS A 721 26.87 18.50 -1.12
N HIS A 722 27.19 17.22 -0.97
CA HIS A 722 27.35 16.54 0.32
C HIS A 722 26.14 16.71 1.26
N VAL A 723 24.93 16.74 0.69
CA VAL A 723 23.68 16.76 1.48
C VAL A 723 23.42 15.35 1.98
N ARG A 724 23.41 15.13 3.29
CA ARG A 724 23.25 13.77 3.84
C ARG A 724 21.78 13.44 4.07
N MET A 725 21.21 12.62 3.20
CA MET A 725 19.83 12.14 3.39
C MET A 725 19.76 11.01 4.42
N GLU A 726 18.59 10.89 5.05
CA GLU A 726 18.29 9.81 5.98
C GLU A 726 18.10 8.47 5.26
N GLY A 727 18.54 7.38 5.88
CA GLY A 727 18.51 6.04 5.29
C GLY A 727 17.12 5.60 4.88
N ASP A 728 16.13 5.79 5.76
CA ASP A 728 14.74 5.39 5.49
C ASP A 728 14.12 6.20 4.34
N PHE A 729 14.46 7.49 4.24
CA PHE A 729 14.05 8.33 3.12
C PHE A 729 14.67 7.87 1.80
N VAL A 730 15.96 7.52 1.80
CA VAL A 730 16.64 7.00 0.62
C VAL A 730 16.02 5.66 0.19
N SER A 731 15.72 4.77 1.13
CA SER A 731 15.04 3.48 0.86
C SER A 731 13.70 3.69 0.15
N ILE A 732 12.91 4.69 0.56
CA ILE A 732 11.65 5.03 -0.11
C ILE A 732 11.88 5.59 -1.51
N VAL A 733 12.83 6.50 -1.69
CA VAL A 733 13.17 7.05 -3.01
C VAL A 733 13.60 5.93 -3.96
N VAL A 734 14.43 5.00 -3.49
CA VAL A 734 14.85 3.80 -4.25
C VAL A 734 13.65 2.93 -4.58
N ALA A 735 12.74 2.68 -3.64
CA ALA A 735 11.55 1.88 -3.89
C ALA A 735 10.64 2.52 -4.95
N ILE A 736 10.49 3.86 -4.95
CA ILE A 736 9.80 4.61 -6.00
C ILE A 736 10.49 4.44 -7.36
N LEU A 737 11.83 4.54 -7.41
CA LEU A 737 12.61 4.37 -8.65
C LEU A 737 12.45 2.96 -9.24
N ILE A 738 12.52 1.93 -8.40
CA ILE A 738 12.33 0.54 -8.82
C ILE A 738 10.91 0.34 -9.33
N LEU A 739 9.91 0.81 -8.57
CA LEU A 739 8.51 0.72 -8.95
C LEU A 739 8.25 1.37 -10.32
N GLU A 740 8.69 2.61 -10.51
CA GLU A 740 8.51 3.32 -11.77
C GLU A 740 9.19 2.58 -12.93
N GLY A 741 10.39 2.03 -12.70
CA GLY A 741 11.08 1.20 -13.68
C GLY A 741 10.29 -0.05 -14.10
N ILE A 742 9.58 -0.69 -13.16
CA ILE A 742 8.68 -1.82 -13.45
C ILE A 742 7.44 -1.32 -14.19
N CYS A 743 6.80 -0.27 -13.68
CA CYS A 743 5.54 0.23 -14.22
C CYS A 743 5.69 0.76 -15.65
N ARG A 744 6.83 1.36 -15.99
CA ARG A 744 7.12 1.82 -17.36
C ARG A 744 7.40 0.71 -18.36
N GLN A 745 7.92 -0.42 -17.88
CA GLN A 745 8.04 -1.62 -18.70
C GLN A 745 6.67 -2.29 -18.92
N LEU A 746 5.66 -1.98 -18.11
CA LEU A 746 4.28 -2.45 -18.29
C LEU A 746 3.42 -1.46 -19.08
N ASP A 747 3.56 -0.17 -18.78
CA ASP A 747 2.88 0.96 -19.43
C ASP A 747 3.88 2.12 -19.65
N PRO A 748 4.46 2.27 -20.85
CA PRO A 748 5.42 3.33 -21.15
C PRO A 748 4.88 4.76 -21.02
N GLU A 749 3.56 4.94 -21.08
CA GLU A 749 2.90 6.25 -21.03
C GLU A 749 2.51 6.67 -19.60
N ILE A 750 2.91 5.89 -18.59
CA ILE A 750 2.47 6.09 -17.21
C ILE A 750 3.07 7.35 -16.57
N ASP A 751 2.21 8.11 -15.88
CA ASP A 751 2.58 9.28 -15.09
C ASP A 751 2.33 9.00 -13.60
N LEU A 752 3.38 8.58 -12.90
CA LEU A 752 3.34 8.25 -11.47
C LEU A 752 2.96 9.47 -10.61
N PHE A 753 3.39 10.67 -11.02
CA PHE A 753 3.09 11.89 -10.27
C PHE A 753 1.59 12.20 -10.35
N ALA A 754 1.00 12.17 -11.55
CA ALA A 754 -0.45 12.34 -11.74
C ALA A 754 -1.26 11.29 -10.96
N ARG A 755 -0.78 10.04 -10.90
CA ARG A 755 -1.45 8.94 -10.17
C ARG A 755 -1.36 9.09 -8.64
N SER A 756 -0.36 9.79 -8.12
CA SER A 756 -0.21 10.03 -6.67
C SER A 756 -1.19 11.06 -6.08
N ILE A 757 -1.75 11.93 -6.92
CA ILE A 757 -2.58 13.07 -6.48
C ILE A 757 -3.83 12.64 -5.70
N PRO A 758 -4.64 11.65 -6.14
CA PRO A 758 -5.82 11.23 -5.38
C PRO A 758 -5.50 10.70 -3.98
N ILE A 759 -4.36 10.01 -3.82
CA ILE A 759 -3.93 9.45 -2.53
C ILE A 759 -3.46 10.57 -1.60
N LEU A 760 -2.70 11.54 -2.11
CA LEU A 760 -2.29 12.72 -1.34
C LEU A 760 -3.47 13.58 -0.91
N ARG A 761 -4.50 13.65 -1.76
CA ARG A 761 -5.78 14.29 -1.43
C ARG A 761 -6.40 13.62 -0.21
N GLN A 762 -6.51 12.29 -0.21
CA GLN A 762 -7.07 11.52 0.91
C GLN A 762 -6.34 11.81 2.23
N ILE A 763 -5.01 11.91 2.21
CA ILE A 763 -4.21 12.21 3.41
C ILE A 763 -4.38 13.64 3.86
N SER A 764 -4.37 14.61 2.94
CA SER A 764 -4.61 16.01 3.29
C SER A 764 -5.95 16.19 4.02
N PHE A 765 -6.96 15.37 3.68
CA PHE A 765 -8.24 15.34 4.39
C PHE A 765 -8.19 14.60 5.74
N GLN A 766 -7.42 13.51 5.87
CA GLN A 766 -7.28 12.75 7.13
C GLN A 766 -6.40 13.47 8.16
N GLU A 767 -5.28 14.05 7.73
CA GLU A 767 -4.29 14.74 8.57
C GLU A 767 -4.56 16.23 8.76
N GLY A 768 -5.54 16.79 8.05
CA GLY A 768 -6.02 18.17 8.23
C GLY A 768 -6.53 18.50 9.65
N LYS A 769 -6.59 17.52 10.57
CA LYS A 769 -6.81 17.74 12.01
C LYS A 769 -5.53 18.03 12.82
N LEU A 770 -4.34 17.66 12.33
CA LEU A 770 -3.06 17.80 13.03
C LEU A 770 -2.10 18.81 12.38
N ILE A 771 -2.19 19.01 11.06
CA ILE A 771 -1.33 19.92 10.28
C ILE A 771 -2.02 21.28 10.07
N LEU A 772 -2.51 21.89 11.16
CA LEU A 772 -3.27 23.15 11.10
C LEU A 772 -2.42 24.40 11.39
N LYS A 773 -1.08 24.33 11.26
CA LYS A 773 -0.23 25.49 11.58
C LYS A 773 0.58 26.11 10.45
N ASP A 774 0.95 25.39 9.39
CA ASP A 774 1.71 26.02 8.30
C ASP A 774 1.45 25.30 6.98
N MET A 775 0.83 25.99 6.00
CA MET A 775 1.06 25.93 4.54
C MET A 775 -0.12 26.57 3.76
N ASN A 776 0.19 27.28 2.67
CA ASN A 776 -0.75 27.95 1.78
C ASN A 776 -1.65 26.95 1.01
N HIS A 777 -2.86 26.66 1.51
CA HIS A 777 -3.84 25.77 0.88
C HIS A 777 -4.30 26.17 -0.55
N LEU A 778 -4.11 27.43 -0.94
CA LEU A 778 -4.58 27.98 -2.23
C LEU A 778 -3.74 27.53 -3.44
N SER A 779 -2.48 27.14 -3.26
CA SER A 779 -1.59 26.72 -4.37
C SER A 779 -1.94 25.33 -4.88
N MET A 780 -2.19 24.37 -3.97
CA MET A 780 -2.55 23.00 -4.31
C MET A 780 -3.89 22.90 -5.05
N ILE A 781 -4.87 23.73 -4.68
CA ILE A 781 -6.17 23.79 -5.37
C ILE A 781 -6.00 24.29 -6.82
N LYS A 782 -5.09 25.23 -7.07
CA LYS A 782 -4.81 25.71 -8.44
C LYS A 782 -4.11 24.66 -9.30
N VAL A 783 -3.12 23.96 -8.75
CA VAL A 783 -2.45 22.84 -9.44
C VAL A 783 -3.46 21.74 -9.75
N TRP A 784 -4.32 21.42 -8.78
CA TRP A 784 -5.43 20.47 -8.93
C TRP A 784 -6.39 20.85 -10.07
N LEU A 785 -6.96 22.07 -10.06
CA LEU A 785 -7.85 22.56 -11.12
C LEU A 785 -7.20 22.47 -12.50
N THR A 786 -5.90 22.74 -12.58
CA THR A 786 -5.18 22.75 -13.86
C THR A 786 -4.94 21.33 -14.39
N LEU A 787 -4.64 20.36 -13.50
CA LEU A 787 -4.44 18.97 -13.89
C LEU A 787 -5.75 18.24 -14.20
N GLU A 788 -6.83 18.56 -13.49
CA GLU A 788 -8.16 18.01 -13.80
C GLU A 788 -8.71 18.61 -15.10
N ALA A 789 -8.54 19.92 -15.32
CA ALA A 789 -8.83 20.54 -16.61
C ALA A 789 -8.01 19.89 -17.74
N ARG A 790 -6.75 19.50 -17.50
CA ARG A 790 -5.94 18.76 -18.49
C ARG A 790 -6.49 17.35 -18.77
N GLN A 791 -6.86 16.58 -17.74
CA GLN A 791 -7.48 15.26 -17.94
C GLN A 791 -8.78 15.38 -18.74
N PHE A 792 -9.59 16.38 -18.43
CA PHE A 792 -10.83 16.67 -19.14
C PHE A 792 -10.58 17.09 -20.60
N VAL A 793 -9.61 17.97 -20.85
CA VAL A 793 -9.22 18.40 -22.20
C VAL A 793 -8.65 17.22 -23.01
N ASN A 794 -7.79 16.38 -22.42
CA ASN A 794 -7.23 15.21 -23.11
C ASN A 794 -8.30 14.15 -23.42
N ALA A 795 -9.24 13.91 -22.50
CA ALA A 795 -10.40 13.04 -22.76
C ALA A 795 -11.23 13.60 -23.93
N SER A 796 -11.55 14.89 -23.88
CA SER A 796 -12.31 15.59 -24.93
C SER A 796 -11.60 15.56 -26.29
N VAL A 797 -10.28 15.74 -26.33
CA VAL A 797 -9.49 15.66 -27.57
C VAL A 797 -9.46 14.23 -28.12
N SER A 798 -9.39 13.21 -27.26
CA SER A 798 -9.47 11.81 -27.70
C SER A 798 -10.85 11.46 -28.27
N ASP A 799 -11.92 12.03 -27.70
CA ASP A 799 -13.28 11.90 -28.20
C ASP A 799 -13.49 12.67 -29.51
N ILE A 800 -12.93 13.88 -29.63
CA ILE A 800 -12.90 14.64 -30.89
C ILE A 800 -12.12 13.88 -31.96
N HIS A 801 -10.95 13.34 -31.62
CA HIS A 801 -10.16 12.54 -32.56
C HIS A 801 -10.91 11.26 -32.99
N ARG A 802 -11.70 10.67 -32.09
CA ARG A 802 -12.56 9.52 -32.41
C ARG A 802 -13.73 9.94 -33.31
N LEU A 803 -14.35 11.09 -33.06
CA LEU A 803 -15.39 11.67 -33.89
C LEU A 803 -14.90 12.04 -35.29
N VAL A 804 -13.66 12.55 -35.42
CA VAL A 804 -13.01 12.82 -36.71
C VAL A 804 -12.67 11.51 -37.44
N LYS A 805 -12.14 10.50 -36.73
CA LYS A 805 -11.74 9.23 -37.33
C LYS A 805 -12.94 8.35 -37.73
N CYS A 806 -14.10 8.60 -37.16
CA CYS A 806 -15.36 7.93 -37.48
C CYS A 806 -16.28 8.77 -38.39
N ASP A 807 -15.79 9.85 -39.00
CA ASP A 807 -16.57 10.79 -39.84
C ASP A 807 -17.87 11.31 -39.18
N GLY A 808 -17.91 11.34 -37.84
CA GLY A 808 -19.10 11.72 -37.08
C GLY A 808 -19.35 13.22 -37.00
N LEU A 809 -18.33 14.05 -37.32
CA LEU A 809 -18.44 15.53 -37.30
C LEU A 809 -18.88 16.11 -38.65
N ALA A 810 -18.68 15.39 -39.75
CA ALA A 810 -19.12 15.77 -41.09
C ALA A 810 -19.24 14.48 -41.93
N PRO A 811 -20.37 13.75 -41.84
CA PRO A 811 -20.57 12.60 -42.70
C PRO A 811 -20.59 13.06 -44.16
N ASN A 812 -19.60 12.64 -44.94
CA ASN A 812 -19.69 12.74 -46.39
C ASN A 812 -20.76 11.74 -46.84
N TYR A 813 -21.88 12.27 -47.34
CA TYR A 813 -23.00 11.52 -47.92
C TYR A 813 -22.58 10.62 -49.08
#